data_AF-A0A9X1WMS5-F1
#
_entry.id   AF-A0A9X1WMS5-F1
#
_cell.length_a   1.000
_cell.length_b   1.000
_cell.length_c   1.000
_cell.angle_alpha   90.00
_cell.angle_beta   90.00
_cell.angle_gamma   90.00
#
_symmetry.space_group_name_H-M   'P 1'
#
loop_
_entity.id
_entity.type
_entity.pdbx_description
1 polymer ?
#
loop_
_entity_poly.entity_id
_entity_poly.type
_entity_poly.pdbx_seq_one_letter_code
_entity_poly.pdbx_strand_id
1 'polypeptide(L)'
;MHTQTHHSPSAPSGAAPFAVVDVETTGFSNRDRVLEVAVVHADTDGSVTDRWTTLVNPRRDIPNTRIHGISGSDLVHAPTFADIAGDLAEQLSGRVFVAHNAAFDTRLLGAEFARLGLTGSPFTDAFLCTQSLTGALLPASGRRLSAALAAAGITNARAHAALGDAEATAELLQHYLRIGRGTVDAFLHGVRAVDLPVAELGTGRGAALCPRTADVAAPGDAGDGTWLNQLASGVPLAGRGNVDEYLDLLGVTMLDRELSVHEIQQLTDCATDLGIGRDEARELHTGFVRQLAVLAWADGVVTDEERDDIVQVATVLGVAEEEATRLLESPSTVADTPTGADARGVTGGIRLAPGDRVTFTGTTEIPRDVWEARATDAGLDVGGVKKSSVLLVAADPDSFSRKATRARELGVPVVSETGFARLLGELENSGSGAIDPRVVLESSRPDPSVEETSASAGSDDGVDAVPSGDNGSADAVSGLAVAFYDPADGVADEVLDDALGEAFDTAAGLLGFLARTHGSLRAAVEHAGISAVDGELPAYVEDLLGRAGDDAGALRTAVSLRRGTVQDVLARTWNGCDDREKLILRDRFVARDAATLDELGKATGLTRERVRQIQKKLIEGLRPLAASGPVADLLAGIRAHAHPVNTLDAVTTVFPELAESQDGWDAPLWQILDAFDDDFRVEDGWVCFPDLPTAAQRTGNLLAPMVNPEGVAPVADVLERSSLDDEAVVREWLRTCGYHVVGRHVFTRAGSIPARAAAVLSIAGHPMSVAEIYAAASETKSDRSFRNGLYASDALMRVGVDKWALTRWEMEEYTGIADLIAQRVDARGEVAVDELIEELTGAYGVSAQSVRTYASVGDFEVDGGVVRRRAEPMTNSATPEDANGLYMRNGRWCYLMTVTKDHLRGSGFTVPNGMTADLGLEWNEPRELPCDWGTHRIVWGNVGVSSVGSIKRVLESMGVGKGDRVWIDLHQGEYFSVTRALPATVEASAGTAWLAEHVGARPVEDDSENTAAVALALGLKADAPRRKILARFRHRSDSDAVDLLERLWM
;
A
#
# COMPACT_ATOMS: atom_id res chain seq x y z
N MET A 1 9.14 23.73 42.59
CA MET A 1 8.11 24.59 43.22
C MET A 1 6.86 23.75 43.44
N HIS A 2 6.12 24.01 44.52
CA HIS A 2 5.11 23.13 45.10
C HIS A 2 4.01 22.62 44.15
N THR A 3 3.72 21.32 44.25
CA THR A 3 2.51 20.63 43.77
C THR A 3 1.28 21.15 44.52
N GLN A 4 0.35 21.80 43.84
CA GLN A 4 -1.00 22.03 44.34
C GLN A 4 -1.93 20.97 43.76
N THR A 5 -2.38 20.07 44.63
CA THR A 5 -3.53 19.20 44.41
C THR A 5 -4.79 20.05 44.36
N HIS A 6 -5.39 20.22 43.18
CA HIS A 6 -6.70 20.84 43.06
C HIS A 6 -7.83 19.79 43.11
N HIS A 7 -8.68 19.95 44.11
CA HIS A 7 -9.96 19.29 44.29
C HIS A 7 -10.86 19.44 43.05
N SER A 8 -11.48 18.35 42.63
CA SER A 8 -12.54 18.32 41.63
C SER A 8 -13.75 19.17 42.07
N PRO A 9 -14.25 20.09 41.24
CA PRO A 9 -15.55 20.68 41.44
C PRO A 9 -16.61 19.76 40.81
N SER A 10 -17.49 19.21 41.64
CA SER A 10 -18.74 18.61 41.18
C SER A 10 -19.72 19.73 40.79
N ALA A 11 -20.21 19.74 39.55
CA ALA A 11 -21.43 20.45 39.14
C ALA A 11 -22.20 19.65 38.07
N PRO A 12 -23.54 19.81 37.98
CA PRO A 12 -24.48 18.77 37.53
C PRO A 12 -25.04 19.00 36.11
N SER A 13 -25.72 17.96 35.58
CA SER A 13 -26.51 17.87 34.33
C SER A 13 -25.86 17.21 33.09
N GLY A 14 -25.80 15.87 33.11
CA GLY A 14 -26.15 15.02 31.95
C GLY A 14 -25.15 14.79 30.82
N ALA A 15 -24.24 15.72 30.50
CA ALA A 15 -23.32 15.60 29.37
C ALA A 15 -21.85 15.56 29.81
N ALA A 16 -21.07 14.65 29.23
CA ALA A 16 -19.63 14.53 29.51
C ALA A 16 -18.82 15.61 28.75
N PRO A 17 -17.73 16.13 29.33
CA PRO A 17 -16.81 17.04 28.63
C PRO A 17 -16.08 16.34 27.47
N PHE A 18 -15.40 17.10 26.62
CA PHE A 18 -14.71 16.61 25.43
C PHE A 18 -13.21 16.43 25.64
N ALA A 19 -12.65 15.40 25.03
CA ALA A 19 -11.23 15.24 24.79
C ALA A 19 -11.01 15.31 23.28
N VAL A 20 -10.50 16.45 22.80
CA VAL A 20 -10.19 16.65 21.38
C VAL A 20 -8.78 16.12 21.12
N VAL A 21 -8.67 15.13 20.24
CA VAL A 21 -7.47 14.33 20.03
C VAL A 21 -7.04 14.45 18.58
N ASP A 22 -5.73 14.43 18.40
CA ASP A 22 -5.08 14.27 17.10
C ASP A 22 -3.80 13.44 17.30
N VAL A 23 -3.47 12.59 16.32
CA VAL A 23 -2.26 11.77 16.31
C VAL A 23 -1.47 11.90 15.02
N GLU A 24 -0.14 11.97 15.16
CA GLU A 24 0.79 11.75 14.05
C GLU A 24 1.25 10.29 14.07
N THR A 25 1.45 9.69 12.89
CA THR A 25 1.61 8.23 12.78
C THR A 25 2.63 7.83 11.72
N THR A 26 3.14 6.59 11.78
CA THR A 26 4.07 6.04 10.76
C THR A 26 3.41 5.75 9.41
N GLY A 27 2.09 5.90 9.31
CA GLY A 27 1.26 5.51 8.16
C GLY A 27 -0.21 5.37 8.56
N PHE A 28 -1.05 4.92 7.63
CA PHE A 28 -2.51 5.00 7.78
C PHE A 28 -3.19 3.66 8.14
N SER A 29 -2.44 2.57 8.19
CA SER A 29 -2.98 1.24 8.50
C SER A 29 -3.13 0.99 10.00
N ASN A 30 -3.90 -0.02 10.41
CA ASN A 30 -3.97 -0.47 11.81
C ASN A 30 -2.64 -1.06 12.34
N ARG A 31 -1.67 -1.32 11.44
CA ARG A 31 -0.34 -1.83 11.77
C ARG A 31 0.65 -0.70 12.06
N ASP A 32 0.28 0.52 11.71
CA ASP A 32 1.09 1.70 11.97
C ASP A 32 1.05 2.11 13.44
N ARG A 33 2.03 2.95 13.78
CA ARG A 33 2.37 3.31 15.16
C ARG A 33 2.20 4.80 15.36
N VAL A 34 1.79 5.19 16.57
CA VAL A 34 1.66 6.59 16.97
C VAL A 34 3.06 7.18 17.19
N LEU A 35 3.30 8.37 16.64
CA LEU A 35 4.55 9.16 16.69
C LEU A 35 4.40 10.41 17.58
N GLU A 36 3.21 10.98 17.61
CA GLU A 36 2.82 12.08 18.49
C GLU A 36 1.35 11.92 18.84
N VAL A 37 0.98 12.28 20.05
CA VAL A 37 -0.42 12.36 20.47
C VAL A 37 -0.64 13.68 21.19
N ALA A 38 -1.76 14.33 20.90
CA ALA A 38 -2.23 15.49 21.62
C ALA A 38 -3.66 15.29 22.11
N VAL A 39 -3.96 15.83 23.29
CA VAL A 39 -5.30 15.88 23.88
C VAL A 39 -5.57 17.29 24.37
N VAL A 40 -6.61 17.91 23.84
CA VAL A 40 -7.12 19.22 24.27
C VAL A 40 -8.44 18.97 24.99
N HIS A 41 -8.48 19.27 26.28
CA HIS A 41 -9.72 19.16 27.05
C HIS A 41 -10.63 20.35 26.74
N ALA A 42 -11.90 20.10 26.49
CA ALA A 42 -12.91 21.13 26.35
C ALA A 42 -14.15 20.81 27.19
N ASP A 43 -14.80 21.84 27.74
CA ASP A 43 -16.10 21.69 28.43
C ASP A 43 -17.22 21.43 27.41
N THR A 44 -18.42 21.13 27.89
CA THR A 44 -19.64 20.81 27.11
C THR A 44 -20.10 21.93 26.16
N ASP A 45 -19.57 23.14 26.30
CA ASP A 45 -19.77 24.28 25.39
C ASP A 45 -18.64 24.44 24.36
N GLY A 46 -17.65 23.56 24.37
CA GLY A 46 -16.47 23.58 23.51
C GLY A 46 -15.35 24.51 24.01
N SER A 47 -15.47 25.10 25.20
CA SER A 47 -14.40 25.95 25.76
C SER A 47 -13.19 25.11 26.20
N VAL A 48 -12.00 25.44 25.69
CA VAL A 48 -10.77 24.71 26.03
C VAL A 48 -10.36 24.96 27.48
N THR A 49 -10.12 23.88 28.23
CA THR A 49 -9.79 23.90 29.66
C THR A 49 -8.38 23.44 29.96
N ASP A 50 -7.79 22.55 29.16
CA ASP A 50 -6.45 22.02 29.38
C ASP A 50 -5.84 21.44 28.09
N ARG A 51 -4.52 21.19 28.09
CA ARG A 51 -3.76 20.66 26.95
C ARG A 51 -2.69 19.68 27.43
N TRP A 52 -2.61 18.55 26.77
CA TRP A 52 -1.60 17.52 27.00
C TRP A 52 -1.05 17.02 25.65
N THR A 53 0.27 16.83 25.55
CA THR A 53 0.90 16.30 24.33
C THR A 53 2.25 15.67 24.62
N THR A 54 2.63 14.68 23.80
CA THR A 54 3.98 14.09 23.81
C THR A 54 4.29 13.42 22.48
N LEU A 55 5.57 13.43 22.10
CA LEU A 55 6.13 12.50 21.12
C LEU A 55 6.10 11.08 21.68
N VAL A 56 6.05 10.10 20.77
CA VAL A 56 5.99 8.66 21.06
C VAL A 56 6.98 7.92 20.17
N ASN A 57 7.88 7.14 20.77
CA ASN A 57 8.82 6.31 20.03
C ASN A 57 8.13 5.02 19.54
N PRO A 58 8.00 4.81 18.21
CA PRO A 58 7.29 3.67 17.65
C PRO A 58 8.13 2.38 17.61
N ARG A 59 9.44 2.47 17.90
CA ARG A 59 10.44 1.39 17.74
C ARG A 59 10.46 0.78 16.34
N ARG A 60 10.32 1.62 15.31
CA ARG A 60 10.44 1.26 13.89
C ARG A 60 10.79 2.50 13.06
N ASP A 61 11.15 2.27 11.80
CA ASP A 61 11.42 3.34 10.83
C ASP A 61 10.17 4.20 10.53
N ILE A 62 10.41 5.47 10.20
CA ILE A 62 9.40 6.49 9.89
C ILE A 62 9.45 6.81 8.39
N PRO A 63 8.62 6.17 7.57
CA PRO A 63 8.67 6.29 6.12
C PRO A 63 8.11 7.62 5.60
N ASN A 64 7.31 8.30 6.40
CA ASN A 64 6.47 9.43 6.02
C ASN A 64 6.86 10.76 6.70
N THR A 65 8.13 10.89 7.10
CA THR A 65 8.69 12.09 7.75
C THR A 65 8.33 13.40 7.02
N ARG A 66 8.20 13.35 5.69
CA ARG A 66 7.83 14.50 4.83
C ARG A 66 6.43 15.09 5.10
N ILE A 67 5.54 14.34 5.77
CA ILE A 67 4.17 14.76 6.08
C ILE A 67 4.14 15.60 7.36
N HIS A 68 4.64 15.04 8.47
CA HIS A 68 4.48 15.59 9.81
C HIS A 68 5.77 16.18 10.40
N GLY A 69 6.89 16.05 9.68
CA GLY A 69 8.20 16.60 10.05
C GLY A 69 8.93 15.87 11.20
N ILE A 70 8.39 14.75 11.70
CA ILE A 70 8.98 13.97 12.80
C ILE A 70 10.01 12.99 12.21
N SER A 71 11.27 13.19 12.54
CA SER A 71 12.38 12.32 12.16
C SER A 71 12.67 11.26 13.21
N GLY A 72 13.43 10.22 12.83
CA GLY A 72 13.90 9.21 13.79
C GLY A 72 14.71 9.82 14.94
N SER A 73 15.49 10.89 14.68
CA SER A 73 16.26 11.62 15.69
C SER A 73 15.38 12.27 16.77
N ASP A 74 14.19 12.77 16.42
CA ASP A 74 13.27 13.43 17.37
C ASP A 74 12.69 12.44 18.38
N LEU A 75 12.66 11.15 18.02
CA LEU A 75 12.02 10.10 18.80
C LEU A 75 13.00 9.25 19.62
N VAL A 76 14.31 9.40 19.44
CA VAL A 76 15.34 8.60 20.13
C VAL A 76 15.15 8.63 21.65
N HIS A 77 14.73 9.79 22.19
CA HIS A 77 14.50 9.99 23.62
C HIS A 77 13.02 10.08 23.99
N ALA A 78 12.11 9.94 23.03
CA ALA A 78 10.67 9.98 23.29
C ALA A 78 10.22 8.70 24.03
N PRO A 79 9.22 8.79 24.92
CA PRO A 79 8.65 7.63 25.60
C PRO A 79 7.98 6.69 24.60
N THR A 80 7.87 5.39 24.91
CA THR A 80 7.06 4.47 24.09
C THR A 80 5.58 4.59 24.41
N PHE A 81 4.70 4.07 23.54
CA PHE A 81 3.26 4.07 23.84
C PHE A 81 2.94 3.36 25.17
N ALA A 82 3.64 2.26 25.48
CA ALA A 82 3.49 1.54 26.74
C ALA A 82 3.84 2.39 27.98
N ASP A 83 4.73 3.36 27.83
CA ASP A 83 5.15 4.25 28.91
C ASP A 83 4.10 5.34 29.18
N ILE A 84 3.40 5.80 28.13
CA ILE A 84 2.39 6.88 28.23
C ILE A 84 0.95 6.39 28.34
N ALA A 85 0.67 5.10 28.15
CA ALA A 85 -0.68 4.57 28.01
C ALA A 85 -1.59 4.87 29.22
N GLY A 86 -1.06 4.82 30.45
CA GLY A 86 -1.80 5.19 31.65
C GLY A 86 -2.10 6.69 31.71
N ASP A 87 -1.11 7.53 31.41
CA ASP A 87 -1.26 8.98 31.44
C ASP A 87 -2.24 9.46 30.34
N LEU A 88 -2.18 8.87 29.15
CA LEU A 88 -3.13 9.11 28.07
C LEU A 88 -4.55 8.64 28.46
N ALA A 89 -4.67 7.47 29.10
CA ALA A 89 -5.96 7.00 29.59
C ALA A 89 -6.57 7.96 30.63
N GLU A 90 -5.77 8.61 31.48
CA GLU A 90 -6.27 9.66 32.39
C GLU A 90 -6.81 10.89 31.63
N GLN A 91 -6.17 11.27 30.52
CA GLN A 91 -6.65 12.39 29.71
C GLN A 91 -7.99 12.04 29.02
N LEU A 92 -8.15 10.80 28.54
CA LEU A 92 -9.32 10.39 27.76
C LEU A 92 -10.52 9.95 28.62
N SER A 93 -10.27 9.27 29.74
CA SER A 93 -11.32 8.64 30.54
C SER A 93 -12.34 9.66 31.08
N GLY A 94 -13.63 9.32 30.97
CA GLY A 94 -14.74 10.18 31.41
C GLY A 94 -15.08 11.35 30.48
N ARG A 95 -14.46 11.43 29.29
CA ARG A 95 -14.73 12.44 28.26
C ARG A 95 -15.21 11.80 26.96
N VAL A 96 -15.98 12.54 26.16
CA VAL A 96 -16.29 12.15 24.77
C VAL A 96 -15.04 12.37 23.93
N PHE A 97 -14.61 11.34 23.19
CA PHE A 97 -13.50 11.47 22.27
C PHE A 97 -13.94 12.33 21.08
N VAL A 98 -13.15 13.33 20.69
CA VAL A 98 -13.44 14.16 19.52
C VAL A 98 -12.19 14.23 18.68
N ALA A 99 -12.32 14.09 17.37
CA ALA A 99 -11.22 14.36 16.44
C ALA A 99 -11.79 14.80 15.10
N HIS A 100 -10.94 15.34 14.22
CA HIS A 100 -11.41 15.75 12.90
C HIS A 100 -11.83 14.52 12.09
N ASN A 101 -10.94 13.54 11.94
CA ASN A 101 -11.27 12.23 11.37
C ASN A 101 -11.25 11.14 12.46
N ALA A 102 -12.21 11.20 13.40
CA ALA A 102 -12.18 10.32 14.57
C ALA A 102 -12.13 8.81 14.28
N ALA A 103 -12.61 8.35 13.12
CA ALA A 103 -12.46 6.95 12.72
C ALA A 103 -10.99 6.53 12.57
N PHE A 104 -10.14 7.43 12.07
CA PHE A 104 -8.71 7.26 11.96
C PHE A 104 -8.04 7.20 13.34
N ASP A 105 -8.14 8.28 14.11
CA ASP A 105 -7.45 8.43 15.40
C ASP A 105 -7.81 7.30 16.38
N THR A 106 -9.11 6.97 16.46
CA THR A 106 -9.59 5.92 17.37
C THR A 106 -9.13 4.52 16.95
N ARG A 107 -8.97 4.26 15.64
CA ARG A 107 -8.46 2.97 15.14
C ARG A 107 -6.98 2.79 15.50
N LEU A 108 -6.18 3.83 15.31
CA LEU A 108 -4.74 3.80 15.60
C LEU A 108 -4.49 3.69 17.11
N LEU A 109 -5.18 4.49 17.92
CA LEU A 109 -5.09 4.40 19.39
C LEU A 109 -5.64 3.07 19.91
N GLY A 110 -6.75 2.57 19.34
CA GLY A 110 -7.31 1.27 19.68
C GLY A 110 -6.32 0.12 19.41
N ALA A 111 -5.60 0.17 18.30
CA ALA A 111 -4.54 -0.79 17.98
C ALA A 111 -3.37 -0.73 18.98
N GLU A 112 -2.94 0.46 19.39
CA GLU A 112 -1.89 0.61 20.41
C GLU A 112 -2.32 0.06 21.78
N PHE A 113 -3.55 0.34 22.23
CA PHE A 113 -4.10 -0.25 23.46
C PHE A 113 -4.25 -1.78 23.36
N ALA A 114 -4.67 -2.30 22.20
CA ALA A 114 -4.76 -3.74 21.98
C ALA A 114 -3.40 -4.45 22.07
N ARG A 115 -2.30 -3.80 21.63
CA ARG A 115 -0.93 -4.32 21.79
C ARG A 115 -0.49 -4.41 23.26
N LEU A 116 -1.11 -3.63 24.15
CA LEU A 116 -0.91 -3.72 25.60
C LEU A 116 -1.81 -4.76 26.28
N GLY A 117 -2.62 -5.49 25.50
CA GLY A 117 -3.48 -6.56 26.00
C GLY A 117 -4.90 -6.13 26.36
N LEU A 118 -5.32 -4.90 26.02
CA LEU A 118 -6.72 -4.49 26.20
C LEU A 118 -7.59 -5.18 25.14
N THR A 119 -8.60 -5.92 25.60
CA THR A 119 -9.53 -6.62 24.72
C THR A 119 -10.74 -5.76 24.38
N GLY A 120 -10.99 -5.51 23.10
CA GLY A 120 -12.05 -4.62 22.61
C GLY A 120 -11.56 -3.18 22.42
N SER A 121 -12.21 -2.41 21.54
CA SER A 121 -11.86 -1.01 21.34
C SER A 121 -12.52 -0.14 22.42
N PRO A 122 -11.75 0.65 23.19
CA PRO A 122 -12.31 1.56 24.20
C PRO A 122 -13.07 2.74 23.57
N PHE A 123 -13.02 2.87 22.24
CA PHE A 123 -13.62 3.96 21.49
C PHE A 123 -14.92 3.57 20.76
N THR A 124 -15.38 2.31 20.88
CA THR A 124 -16.65 1.88 20.29
C THR A 124 -17.79 2.74 20.84
N ASP A 125 -18.54 3.38 19.95
CA ASP A 125 -19.64 4.30 20.26
C ASP A 125 -19.25 5.47 21.19
N ALA A 126 -17.97 5.86 21.24
CA ALA A 126 -17.45 6.85 22.19
C ALA A 126 -16.77 8.07 21.55
N PHE A 127 -17.00 8.31 20.25
CA PHE A 127 -16.39 9.43 19.53
C PHE A 127 -17.38 10.34 18.78
N LEU A 128 -16.98 11.60 18.61
CA LEU A 128 -17.59 12.60 17.74
C LEU A 128 -16.58 13.01 16.66
N CYS A 129 -16.99 12.94 15.39
CA CYS A 129 -16.15 13.28 14.25
C CYS A 129 -16.49 14.68 13.72
N THR A 130 -15.57 15.65 13.83
CA THR A 130 -15.85 17.02 13.36
C THR A 130 -15.88 17.11 11.84
N GLN A 131 -15.19 16.24 11.09
CA GLN A 131 -15.33 16.13 9.62
C GLN A 131 -16.76 15.75 9.20
N SER A 132 -17.41 14.84 9.94
CA SER A 132 -18.81 14.48 9.71
C SER A 132 -19.74 15.66 10.02
N LEU A 133 -19.44 16.41 11.08
CA LEU A 133 -20.14 17.66 11.41
C LEU A 133 -19.92 18.74 10.34
N THR A 134 -18.72 18.86 9.76
CA THR A 134 -18.44 19.75 8.63
C THR A 134 -19.37 19.45 7.47
N GLY A 135 -19.52 18.18 7.10
CA GLY A 135 -20.43 17.77 6.03
C GLY A 135 -21.90 18.12 6.28
N ALA A 136 -22.31 18.22 7.55
CA ALA A 136 -23.69 18.58 7.92
C ALA A 136 -23.90 20.09 8.09
N LEU A 137 -22.91 20.81 8.63
CA LEU A 137 -23.03 22.21 9.03
C LEU A 137 -22.42 23.20 8.03
N LEU A 138 -21.41 22.76 7.27
CA LEU A 138 -20.72 23.52 6.23
C LEU A 138 -20.58 22.67 4.95
N PRO A 139 -21.68 22.22 4.32
CA PRO A 139 -21.63 21.26 3.21
C PRO A 139 -20.91 21.76 1.96
N ALA A 140 -20.83 23.08 1.76
CA ALA A 140 -20.10 23.71 0.66
C ALA A 140 -18.58 23.86 0.93
N SER A 141 -18.13 23.55 2.15
CA SER A 141 -16.70 23.51 2.48
C SER A 141 -16.10 22.14 2.14
N GLY A 142 -14.80 22.12 1.83
CA GLY A 142 -14.06 20.87 1.80
C GLY A 142 -14.08 20.18 3.16
N ARG A 143 -13.99 18.85 3.17
CA ARG A 143 -14.06 18.03 4.40
C ARG A 143 -12.72 17.84 5.11
N ARG A 144 -11.61 18.39 4.58
CA ARG A 144 -10.31 18.41 5.28
C ARG A 144 -10.29 19.47 6.36
N LEU A 145 -9.42 19.30 7.35
CA LEU A 145 -9.33 20.23 8.48
C LEU A 145 -9.03 21.66 8.01
N SER A 146 -8.05 21.84 7.12
CA SER A 146 -7.70 23.14 6.55
C SER A 146 -8.88 23.85 5.88
N ALA A 147 -9.68 23.13 5.09
CA ALA A 147 -10.86 23.67 4.42
C ALA A 147 -11.99 24.01 5.41
N ALA A 148 -12.22 23.15 6.40
CA ALA A 148 -13.21 23.38 7.45
C ALA A 148 -12.85 24.59 8.32
N LEU A 149 -11.56 24.74 8.67
CA LEU A 149 -11.03 25.89 9.41
C LEU A 149 -11.15 27.17 8.58
N ALA A 150 -10.78 27.15 7.30
CA ALA A 150 -10.92 28.30 6.41
C ALA A 150 -12.38 28.76 6.30
N ALA A 151 -13.31 27.83 6.09
CA ALA A 151 -14.74 28.11 6.05
C ALA A 151 -15.29 28.65 7.39
N ALA A 152 -14.74 28.20 8.52
CA ALA A 152 -15.08 28.71 9.85
C ALA A 152 -14.35 30.01 10.22
N GLY A 153 -13.40 30.48 9.39
CA GLY A 153 -12.56 31.65 9.64
C GLY A 153 -11.52 31.46 10.76
N ILE A 154 -11.09 30.21 11.00
CA ILE A 154 -10.12 29.82 12.02
C ILE A 154 -8.74 29.65 11.36
N THR A 155 -7.67 30.05 12.05
CA THR A 155 -6.29 29.93 11.55
C THR A 155 -5.51 28.94 12.41
N ASN A 156 -4.75 28.06 11.76
CA ASN A 156 -3.87 27.11 12.44
C ASN A 156 -2.41 27.49 12.16
N ALA A 157 -1.74 28.06 13.16
CA ALA A 157 -0.35 28.49 13.05
C ALA A 157 0.67 27.34 13.12
N ARG A 158 0.23 26.12 13.46
CA ARG A 158 1.08 24.94 13.67
C ARG A 158 0.46 23.71 12.99
N ALA A 159 0.07 23.85 11.72
CA ALA A 159 -0.47 22.75 10.92
C ALA A 159 0.53 21.57 10.87
N HIS A 160 0.03 20.33 10.92
CA HIS A 160 0.84 19.10 10.90
C HIS A 160 1.71 18.91 12.16
N ALA A 161 1.26 19.49 13.27
CA ALA A 161 1.67 19.12 14.61
C ALA A 161 0.40 18.74 15.39
N ALA A 162 0.42 17.61 16.08
CA ALA A 162 -0.80 17.05 16.69
C ALA A 162 -1.49 18.05 17.63
N LEU A 163 -0.70 18.80 18.42
CA LEU A 163 -1.29 19.80 19.32
C LEU A 163 -1.91 20.99 18.55
N GLY A 164 -1.30 21.42 17.45
CA GLY A 164 -1.86 22.50 16.62
C GLY A 164 -3.18 22.09 15.98
N ASP A 165 -3.23 20.87 15.44
CA ASP A 165 -4.42 20.33 14.77
C ASP A 165 -5.54 20.00 15.77
N ALA A 166 -5.22 19.49 16.96
CA ALA A 166 -6.19 19.29 18.05
C ALA A 166 -6.75 20.61 18.60
N GLU A 167 -5.93 21.66 18.75
CA GLU A 167 -6.39 23.00 19.16
C GLU A 167 -7.34 23.60 18.13
N ALA A 168 -6.95 23.57 16.85
CA ALA A 168 -7.78 24.08 15.77
C ALA A 168 -9.10 23.30 15.65
N THR A 169 -9.06 21.97 15.86
CA THR A 169 -10.25 21.12 15.92
C THR A 169 -11.15 21.46 17.11
N ALA A 170 -10.58 21.81 18.27
CA ALA A 170 -11.36 22.25 19.43
C ALA A 170 -12.07 23.59 19.16
N GLU A 171 -11.39 24.54 18.53
CA GLU A 171 -12.00 25.80 18.09
C GLU A 171 -13.11 25.56 17.05
N LEU A 172 -12.90 24.61 16.14
CA LEU A 172 -13.88 24.20 15.14
C LEU A 172 -15.12 23.55 15.79
N LEU A 173 -14.93 22.66 16.77
CA LEU A 173 -16.02 22.07 17.55
C LEU A 173 -16.82 23.17 18.26
N GLN A 174 -16.14 24.12 18.90
CA GLN A 174 -16.79 25.26 19.55
C GLN A 174 -17.56 26.12 18.54
N HIS A 175 -17.04 26.29 17.33
CA HIS A 175 -17.76 26.94 16.24
C HIS A 175 -19.04 26.19 15.88
N TYR A 176 -18.98 24.86 15.70
CA TYR A 176 -20.14 24.02 15.39
C TYR A 176 -21.20 24.01 16.48
N LEU A 177 -20.80 23.97 17.75
CA LEU A 177 -21.70 24.10 18.89
C LEU A 177 -22.44 25.45 18.89
N ARG A 178 -21.82 26.52 18.39
CA ARG A 178 -22.46 27.85 18.26
C ARG A 178 -23.41 27.94 17.07
N ILE A 179 -23.00 27.45 15.89
CA ILE A 179 -23.80 27.62 14.66
C ILE A 179 -24.91 26.58 14.50
N GLY A 180 -24.80 25.42 15.16
CA GLY A 180 -25.69 24.29 14.91
C GLY A 180 -25.80 23.30 16.06
N ARG A 181 -26.04 23.78 17.30
CA ARG A 181 -26.08 22.93 18.50
C ARG A 181 -27.00 21.72 18.38
N GLY A 182 -28.19 21.88 17.79
CA GLY A 182 -29.12 20.76 17.61
C GLY A 182 -28.58 19.64 16.71
N THR A 183 -27.79 19.99 15.68
CA THR A 183 -27.10 19.01 14.83
C THR A 183 -26.01 18.31 15.63
N VAL A 184 -25.20 19.05 16.39
CA VAL A 184 -24.14 18.46 17.23
C VAL A 184 -24.75 17.52 18.29
N ASP A 185 -25.83 17.93 18.95
CA ASP A 185 -26.55 17.11 19.94
C ASP A 185 -27.13 15.83 19.30
N ALA A 186 -27.57 15.89 18.03
CA ALA A 186 -28.01 14.70 17.29
C ALA A 186 -26.87 13.73 17.00
N PHE A 187 -25.68 14.24 16.64
CA PHE A 187 -24.47 13.42 16.46
C PHE A 187 -23.93 12.85 17.77
N LEU A 188 -24.15 13.56 18.89
CA LEU A 188 -23.81 13.07 20.23
C LEU A 188 -24.80 12.04 20.78
N HIS A 189 -25.96 11.86 20.12
CA HIS A 189 -26.97 10.91 20.59
C HIS A 189 -26.43 9.47 20.53
N GLY A 190 -26.33 8.83 21.70
CA GLY A 190 -25.78 7.48 21.83
C GLY A 190 -24.26 7.43 21.98
N VAL A 191 -23.56 8.55 21.81
CA VAL A 191 -22.12 8.66 22.06
C VAL A 191 -21.85 8.66 23.56
N ARG A 192 -20.95 7.79 24.00
CA ARG A 192 -20.57 7.64 25.41
C ARG A 192 -19.22 8.31 25.69
N ALA A 193 -18.98 8.61 26.96
CA ALA A 193 -17.64 8.95 27.39
C ALA A 193 -16.74 7.71 27.31
N VAL A 194 -15.47 7.92 26.97
CA VAL A 194 -14.44 6.87 26.94
C VAL A 194 -14.28 6.30 28.35
N ASP A 195 -14.25 4.97 28.45
CA ASP A 195 -14.05 4.24 29.69
C ASP A 195 -12.79 3.36 29.54
N LEU A 196 -11.72 3.74 30.23
CA LEU A 196 -10.43 3.06 30.18
C LEU A 196 -10.02 2.60 31.58
N PRO A 197 -9.41 1.40 31.72
CA PRO A 197 -8.98 0.88 33.01
C PRO A 197 -7.67 1.54 33.47
N VAL A 198 -7.75 2.83 33.85
CA VAL A 198 -6.60 3.67 34.25
C VAL A 198 -5.73 2.99 35.31
N ALA A 199 -6.35 2.34 36.30
CA ALA A 199 -5.65 1.65 37.38
C ALA A 199 -4.83 0.44 36.90
N GLU A 200 -5.26 -0.26 35.84
CA GLU A 200 -4.57 -1.43 35.29
C GLU A 200 -3.44 -1.04 34.33
N LEU A 201 -3.63 0.06 33.59
CA LEU A 201 -2.60 0.63 32.72
C LEU A 201 -1.43 1.23 33.52
N GLY A 202 -1.74 1.82 34.68
CA GLY A 202 -0.80 2.39 35.63
C GLY A 202 -0.28 3.77 35.19
N THR A 203 -0.47 4.79 36.03
CA THR A 203 -0.11 6.18 35.72
C THR A 203 1.20 6.59 36.37
N GLY A 204 1.95 7.49 35.72
CA GLY A 204 3.20 8.01 36.26
C GLY A 204 4.35 6.99 36.35
N ARG A 205 4.55 6.15 35.32
CA ARG A 205 5.71 5.22 35.23
C ARG A 205 7.09 5.91 35.17
N GLY A 206 7.15 7.23 35.31
CA GLY A 206 8.39 8.00 35.46
C GLY A 206 9.06 8.40 34.14
N ALA A 207 8.43 8.13 32.99
CA ALA A 207 8.89 8.66 31.72
C ALA A 207 8.56 10.15 31.62
N ALA A 208 9.56 10.98 31.29
CA ALA A 208 9.32 12.39 31.04
C ALA A 208 8.56 12.56 29.73
N LEU A 209 7.42 13.24 29.75
CA LEU A 209 6.73 13.64 28.53
C LEU A 209 7.68 14.48 27.68
N CYS A 210 7.69 14.20 26.38
CA CYS A 210 8.56 14.87 25.42
C CYS A 210 7.68 15.68 24.47
N PRO A 211 7.09 16.82 24.91
CA PRO A 211 6.32 17.66 24.02
C PRO A 211 7.24 18.18 22.90
N ARG A 212 6.73 18.20 21.67
CA ARG A 212 7.46 18.73 20.51
C ARG A 212 7.85 20.18 20.80
N THR A 213 9.14 20.47 20.87
CA THR A 213 9.63 21.85 21.02
C THR A 213 9.27 22.61 19.75
N ALA A 214 8.47 23.67 19.90
CA ALA A 214 8.09 24.53 18.80
C ALA A 214 9.35 25.11 18.14
N ASP A 215 9.64 24.62 16.92
CA ASP A 215 10.44 25.22 15.84
C ASP A 215 11.02 24.09 14.95
N VAL A 216 10.16 23.28 14.35
CA VAL A 216 10.49 22.64 13.07
C VAL A 216 9.70 23.43 12.05
N ALA A 217 10.39 24.34 11.35
CA ALA A 217 9.80 25.00 10.19
C ALA A 217 9.27 23.90 9.26
N ALA A 218 8.02 24.05 8.81
CA ALA A 218 7.50 23.24 7.71
C ALA A 218 8.58 23.15 6.62
N PRO A 219 8.78 21.97 5.99
CA PRO A 219 9.75 21.83 4.92
C PRO A 219 9.61 23.02 3.98
N GLY A 220 10.68 23.81 3.88
CA GLY A 220 10.68 25.06 3.16
C GLY A 220 10.16 24.84 1.75
N ASP A 221 9.42 25.84 1.27
CA ASP A 221 8.89 26.06 -0.06
C ASP A 221 9.99 25.86 -1.13
N ALA A 222 10.31 24.59 -1.40
CA ALA A 222 11.18 24.14 -2.47
C ALA A 222 10.27 23.95 -3.68
N GLY A 223 10.31 24.92 -4.58
CA GLY A 223 9.58 24.91 -5.84
C GLY A 223 9.75 23.58 -6.56
N ASP A 224 8.60 22.92 -6.79
CA ASP A 224 8.28 21.95 -7.86
C ASP A 224 7.07 21.06 -7.49
N GLY A 225 6.48 21.21 -6.29
CA GLY A 225 5.31 20.41 -5.84
C GLY A 225 3.98 21.17 -5.62
N THR A 226 3.92 22.47 -5.92
CA THR A 226 2.81 23.36 -5.52
C THR A 226 1.46 23.02 -6.17
N TRP A 227 1.46 22.54 -7.42
CA TRP A 227 0.23 22.24 -8.16
C TRP A 227 -0.44 20.92 -7.72
N LEU A 228 0.29 19.80 -7.58
CA LEU A 228 -0.26 18.53 -7.08
C LEU A 228 -0.75 18.63 -5.63
N ASN A 229 -0.04 19.38 -4.78
CA ASN A 229 -0.41 19.57 -3.38
C ASN A 229 -1.69 20.44 -3.24
N GLN A 230 -1.86 21.44 -4.12
CA GLN A 230 -3.10 22.23 -4.22
C GLN A 230 -4.26 21.43 -4.83
N LEU A 231 -4.00 20.56 -5.81
CA LEU A 231 -4.98 19.70 -6.46
C LEU A 231 -5.50 18.58 -5.56
N ALA A 232 -4.60 17.91 -4.81
CA ALA A 232 -4.98 16.92 -3.81
C ALA A 232 -5.91 17.51 -2.75
N SER A 233 -5.78 18.82 -2.46
CA SER A 233 -6.60 19.57 -1.50
C SER A 233 -7.99 19.94 -2.01
N GLY A 234 -8.26 19.80 -3.31
CA GLY A 234 -9.53 20.13 -3.96
C GLY A 234 -10.44 18.93 -4.28
N VAL A 235 -10.02 17.70 -3.97
CA VAL A 235 -10.77 16.46 -4.28
C VAL A 235 -12.04 16.35 -3.42
N PRO A 236 -13.25 16.36 -4.01
CA PRO A 236 -14.48 16.13 -3.27
C PRO A 236 -14.56 14.67 -2.83
N LEU A 237 -14.66 14.49 -1.51
CA LEU A 237 -14.78 13.19 -0.86
C LEU A 237 -16.14 12.53 -1.15
N ALA A 238 -16.15 11.22 -1.42
CA ALA A 238 -17.32 10.43 -1.79
C ALA A 238 -18.38 10.33 -0.67
N GLY A 239 -18.03 10.78 0.54
CA GLY A 239 -18.92 10.85 1.68
C GLY A 239 -19.10 9.53 2.42
N ARG A 240 -18.26 8.54 2.11
CA ARG A 240 -18.10 7.28 2.86
C ARG A 240 -16.75 7.34 3.57
N GLY A 241 -16.75 7.34 4.91
CA GLY A 241 -15.54 7.55 5.70
C GLY A 241 -14.40 6.57 5.42
N ASN A 242 -14.70 5.37 4.91
CA ASN A 242 -13.67 4.41 4.48
C ASN A 242 -13.03 4.77 3.13
N VAL A 243 -13.79 5.29 2.16
CA VAL A 243 -13.26 5.70 0.86
C VAL A 243 -12.43 6.98 0.98
N ASP A 244 -12.89 7.89 1.82
CA ASP A 244 -12.28 9.21 1.98
C ASP A 244 -10.84 9.11 2.53
N GLU A 245 -10.64 8.19 3.47
CA GLU A 245 -9.33 7.92 4.06
C GLU A 245 -8.33 7.31 3.06
N TYR A 246 -8.82 6.43 2.19
CA TYR A 246 -8.02 5.86 1.11
C TYR A 246 -7.59 6.91 0.09
N LEU A 247 -8.50 7.84 -0.27
CA LEU A 247 -8.22 8.93 -1.20
C LEU A 247 -7.23 9.95 -0.62
N ASP A 248 -7.25 10.20 0.69
CA ASP A 248 -6.26 11.06 1.34
C ASP A 248 -4.85 10.45 1.31
N LEU A 249 -4.71 9.15 1.62
CA LEU A 249 -3.44 8.44 1.46
C LEU A 249 -3.00 8.45 -0.02
N LEU A 250 -3.91 8.21 -0.95
CA LEU A 250 -3.65 8.26 -2.39
C LEU A 250 -3.08 9.62 -2.80
N GLY A 251 -3.72 10.73 -2.39
CA GLY A 251 -3.25 12.08 -2.70
C GLY A 251 -1.85 12.38 -2.17
N VAL A 252 -1.51 11.92 -0.96
CA VAL A 252 -0.18 12.12 -0.35
C VAL A 252 0.90 11.26 -1.02
N THR A 253 0.57 10.01 -1.37
CA THR A 253 1.51 9.12 -2.07
C THR A 253 1.81 9.56 -3.49
N MET A 254 0.95 10.38 -4.11
CA MET A 254 1.14 10.88 -5.48
C MET A 254 1.97 12.18 -5.55
N LEU A 255 2.44 12.74 -4.43
CA LEU A 255 3.12 14.04 -4.40
C LEU A 255 4.45 14.06 -5.18
N ASP A 256 5.20 12.97 -5.19
CA ASP A 256 6.50 12.84 -5.89
C ASP A 256 6.40 12.12 -7.24
N ARG A 257 5.17 11.87 -7.73
CA ARG A 257 4.87 11.24 -9.04
C ARG A 257 5.47 9.84 -9.21
N GLU A 258 5.86 9.20 -8.12
CA GLU A 258 6.37 7.83 -8.07
C GLU A 258 5.68 7.06 -6.93
N LEU A 259 5.52 5.75 -7.09
CA LEU A 259 5.12 4.88 -5.99
C LEU A 259 6.28 3.97 -5.62
N SER A 260 6.86 4.23 -4.46
CA SER A 260 7.77 3.27 -3.82
C SER A 260 7.02 2.00 -3.43
N VAL A 261 7.77 0.91 -3.27
CA VAL A 261 7.22 -0.36 -2.76
C VAL A 261 6.53 -0.18 -1.40
N HIS A 262 7.02 0.78 -0.60
CA HIS A 262 6.44 1.07 0.70
C HIS A 262 5.08 1.76 0.60
N GLU A 263 4.93 2.75 -0.29
CA GLU A 263 3.66 3.45 -0.51
C GLU A 263 2.61 2.55 -1.15
N ILE A 264 3.01 1.64 -2.05
CA ILE A 264 2.12 0.60 -2.60
C ILE A 264 1.62 -0.32 -1.48
N GLN A 265 2.52 -0.73 -0.58
CA GLN A 265 2.14 -1.57 0.55
C GLN A 265 1.21 -0.81 1.51
N GLN A 266 1.47 0.47 1.78
CA GLN A 266 0.61 1.31 2.60
C GLN A 266 -0.79 1.48 1.98
N LEU A 267 -0.90 1.75 0.68
CA LEU A 267 -2.17 1.80 -0.04
C LEU A 267 -2.90 0.46 0.02
N THR A 268 -2.18 -0.65 -0.15
CA THR A 268 -2.76 -2.00 -0.12
C THR A 268 -3.26 -2.39 1.28
N ASP A 269 -2.47 -2.11 2.32
CA ASP A 269 -2.85 -2.38 3.71
C ASP A 269 -4.01 -1.48 4.13
N CYS A 270 -4.00 -0.21 3.74
CA CYS A 270 -5.08 0.74 3.95
C CYS A 270 -6.38 0.26 3.29
N ALA A 271 -6.34 -0.12 2.00
CA ALA A 271 -7.51 -0.67 1.30
C ALA A 271 -8.04 -1.94 2.00
N THR A 272 -7.16 -2.83 2.44
CA THR A 272 -7.53 -4.07 3.13
C THR A 272 -8.22 -3.79 4.46
N ASP A 273 -7.65 -2.88 5.27
CA ASP A 273 -8.20 -2.50 6.58
C ASP A 273 -9.56 -1.79 6.44
N LEU A 274 -9.76 -1.05 5.35
CA LEU A 274 -10.99 -0.31 5.04
C LEU A 274 -12.05 -1.16 4.29
N GLY A 275 -11.72 -2.41 3.97
CA GLY A 275 -12.59 -3.32 3.22
C GLY A 275 -12.81 -2.92 1.76
N ILE A 276 -11.92 -2.11 1.19
CA ILE A 276 -11.98 -1.65 -0.20
C ILE A 276 -11.42 -2.77 -1.10
N GLY A 277 -12.29 -3.31 -1.95
CA GLY A 277 -11.91 -4.36 -2.91
C GLY A 277 -11.03 -3.83 -4.04
N ARG A 278 -10.35 -4.73 -4.77
CA ARG A 278 -9.46 -4.34 -5.89
C ARG A 278 -10.16 -3.55 -6.98
N ASP A 279 -11.41 -3.92 -7.31
CA ASP A 279 -12.16 -3.23 -8.37
C ASP A 279 -12.67 -1.87 -7.90
N GLU A 280 -13.08 -1.75 -6.64
CA GLU A 280 -13.42 -0.48 -6.01
C GLU A 280 -12.19 0.46 -5.96
N ALA A 281 -11.01 -0.05 -5.57
CA ALA A 281 -9.77 0.73 -5.60
C ALA A 281 -9.40 1.22 -7.02
N ARG A 282 -9.61 0.41 -8.05
CA ARG A 282 -9.42 0.82 -9.46
C ARG A 282 -10.40 1.90 -9.89
N GLU A 283 -11.66 1.79 -9.48
CA GLU A 283 -12.66 2.83 -9.73
C GLU A 283 -12.27 4.14 -9.04
N LEU A 284 -11.77 4.08 -7.79
CA LEU A 284 -11.28 5.23 -7.05
C LEU A 284 -10.04 5.87 -7.71
N HIS A 285 -9.07 5.07 -8.18
CA HIS A 285 -7.92 5.59 -8.93
C HIS A 285 -8.34 6.27 -10.23
N THR A 286 -9.28 5.66 -10.95
CA THR A 286 -9.81 6.21 -12.21
C THR A 286 -10.54 7.53 -11.94
N GLY A 287 -11.37 7.57 -10.90
CA GLY A 287 -12.06 8.78 -10.45
C GLY A 287 -11.10 9.90 -10.04
N PHE A 288 -10.03 9.55 -9.33
CA PHE A 288 -8.97 10.49 -8.93
C PHE A 288 -8.30 11.13 -10.16
N VAL A 289 -7.92 10.34 -11.16
CA VAL A 289 -7.32 10.85 -12.42
C VAL A 289 -8.29 11.74 -13.21
N ARG A 290 -9.58 11.38 -13.27
CA ARG A 290 -10.61 12.21 -13.92
C ARG A 290 -10.75 13.57 -13.26
N GLN A 291 -10.75 13.62 -11.94
CA GLN A 291 -10.82 14.88 -11.20
C GLN A 291 -9.59 15.76 -11.44
N LEU A 292 -8.38 15.19 -11.49
CA LEU A 292 -7.18 15.92 -11.86
C LEU A 292 -7.30 16.55 -13.26
N ALA A 293 -7.86 15.82 -14.22
CA ALA A 293 -8.09 16.35 -15.57
C ALA A 293 -9.14 17.47 -15.60
N VAL A 294 -10.23 17.38 -14.83
CA VAL A 294 -11.23 18.47 -14.72
C VAL A 294 -10.60 19.73 -14.13
N LEU A 295 -9.74 19.60 -13.13
CA LEU A 295 -9.04 20.72 -12.50
C LEU A 295 -7.98 21.34 -13.41
N ALA A 296 -7.25 20.52 -14.20
CA ALA A 296 -6.32 21.04 -15.22
C ALA A 296 -7.04 21.87 -16.30
N TRP A 297 -8.32 21.60 -16.58
CA TRP A 297 -9.14 22.42 -17.49
C TRP A 297 -9.76 23.66 -16.82
N ALA A 298 -9.51 23.92 -15.53
CA ALA A 298 -10.24 24.94 -14.77
C ALA A 298 -9.97 26.38 -15.23
N ASP A 299 -8.83 26.65 -15.86
CA ASP A 299 -8.44 27.94 -16.45
C ASP A 299 -8.64 28.00 -17.99
N GLY A 300 -9.14 26.91 -18.57
CA GLY A 300 -9.39 26.76 -20.00
C GLY A 300 -8.19 26.29 -20.83
N VAL A 301 -7.02 26.01 -20.24
CA VAL A 301 -5.81 25.55 -20.95
C VAL A 301 -5.08 24.47 -20.14
N VAL A 302 -4.90 23.28 -20.72
CA VAL A 302 -4.00 22.26 -20.13
C VAL A 302 -2.59 22.44 -20.70
N THR A 303 -1.62 22.73 -19.83
CA THR A 303 -0.20 22.85 -20.22
C THR A 303 0.43 21.49 -20.52
N ASP A 304 1.55 21.47 -21.25
CA ASP A 304 2.30 20.23 -21.52
C ASP A 304 2.81 19.59 -20.22
N GLU A 305 3.16 20.41 -19.22
CA GLU A 305 3.61 19.96 -17.90
C GLU A 305 2.49 19.28 -17.10
N GLU A 306 1.29 19.88 -17.06
CA GLU A 306 0.11 19.27 -16.41
C GLU A 306 -0.34 17.98 -17.11
N ARG A 307 -0.18 17.93 -18.43
CA ARG A 307 -0.47 16.75 -19.24
C ARG A 307 0.47 15.60 -18.88
N ASP A 308 1.78 15.86 -18.88
CA ASP A 308 2.79 14.86 -18.55
C ASP A 308 2.60 14.36 -17.12
N ASP A 309 2.27 15.25 -16.18
CA ASP A 309 2.05 14.91 -14.78
C ASP A 309 0.83 14.00 -14.58
N ILE A 310 -0.31 14.32 -15.20
CA ILE A 310 -1.54 13.50 -15.04
C ILE A 310 -1.37 12.14 -15.71
N VAL A 311 -0.68 12.06 -16.85
CA VAL A 311 -0.35 10.79 -17.52
C VAL A 311 0.59 9.93 -16.66
N GLN A 312 1.59 10.56 -16.03
CA GLN A 312 2.50 9.86 -15.12
C GLN A 312 1.76 9.32 -13.90
N VAL A 313 0.89 10.12 -13.25
CA VAL A 313 0.04 9.67 -12.13
C VAL A 313 -0.87 8.53 -12.56
N ALA A 314 -1.52 8.63 -13.71
CA ALA A 314 -2.39 7.56 -14.24
C ALA A 314 -1.63 6.25 -14.43
N THR A 315 -0.43 6.32 -15.01
CA THR A 315 0.45 5.16 -15.24
C THR A 315 0.83 4.48 -13.92
N VAL A 316 1.22 5.27 -12.93
CA VAL A 316 1.61 4.80 -11.60
C VAL A 316 0.45 4.14 -10.86
N LEU A 317 -0.78 4.66 -11.02
CA LEU A 317 -1.99 4.11 -10.41
C LEU A 317 -2.63 2.93 -11.17
N GLY A 318 -2.06 2.56 -12.32
CA GLY A 318 -2.59 1.50 -13.18
C GLY A 318 -3.89 1.87 -13.91
N VAL A 319 -4.13 3.17 -14.09
CA VAL A 319 -5.19 3.69 -14.97
C VAL A 319 -4.65 3.68 -16.41
N ALA A 320 -5.46 3.22 -17.36
CA ALA A 320 -5.04 3.11 -18.76
C ALA A 320 -4.58 4.47 -19.30
N GLU A 321 -3.38 4.51 -19.89
CA GLU A 321 -2.78 5.73 -20.45
C GLU A 321 -3.69 6.35 -21.51
N GLU A 322 -4.41 5.53 -22.29
CA GLU A 322 -5.37 5.99 -23.28
C GLU A 322 -6.56 6.72 -22.64
N GLU A 323 -6.98 6.34 -21.44
CA GLU A 323 -8.08 7.00 -20.73
C GLU A 323 -7.63 8.36 -20.18
N ALA A 324 -6.45 8.44 -19.55
CA ALA A 324 -5.87 9.70 -19.09
C ALA A 324 -5.62 10.67 -20.25
N THR A 325 -5.06 10.15 -21.35
CA THR A 325 -4.80 10.93 -22.56
C THR A 325 -6.09 11.46 -23.18
N ARG A 326 -7.15 10.65 -23.28
CA ARG A 326 -8.48 11.10 -23.75
C ARG A 326 -9.07 12.22 -22.92
N LEU A 327 -8.86 12.23 -21.60
CA LEU A 327 -9.36 13.28 -20.70
C LEU A 327 -8.62 14.62 -20.91
N LEU A 328 -7.39 14.56 -21.41
CA LEU A 328 -6.50 15.71 -21.60
C LEU A 328 -6.41 16.15 -23.07
N GLU A 329 -6.79 15.31 -24.03
CA GLU A 329 -6.78 15.61 -25.46
C GLU A 329 -7.81 16.69 -25.83
N SER A 330 -7.39 17.64 -26.67
CA SER A 330 -8.34 18.53 -27.34
C SER A 330 -9.10 17.71 -28.40
N PRO A 331 -10.44 17.60 -28.36
CA PRO A 331 -11.17 16.96 -29.44
C PRO A 331 -11.01 17.80 -30.71
N SER A 332 -10.15 17.36 -31.64
CA SER A 332 -9.89 18.07 -32.91
C SER A 332 -9.85 17.12 -34.10
N THR A 333 -10.82 17.30 -35.00
CA THR A 333 -10.66 17.26 -36.46
C THR A 333 -9.85 16.11 -37.08
N VAL A 334 -10.47 14.96 -37.34
CA VAL A 334 -10.12 14.04 -38.45
C VAL A 334 -11.47 13.43 -38.91
N ALA A 335 -12.10 13.76 -40.03
CA ALA A 335 -11.66 13.74 -41.43
C ALA A 335 -11.14 12.37 -41.90
N ASP A 336 -12.03 11.39 -41.96
CA ASP A 336 -12.10 10.48 -43.10
C ASP A 336 -13.57 10.18 -43.43
N THR A 337 -13.97 10.45 -44.67
CA THR A 337 -15.31 10.17 -45.21
C THR A 337 -15.20 8.91 -46.09
N PRO A 338 -16.25 8.08 -46.30
CA PRO A 338 -17.36 8.57 -47.13
C PRO A 338 -18.78 8.03 -46.80
N THR A 339 -19.74 8.82 -47.26
CA THR A 339 -21.15 8.52 -47.60
C THR A 339 -22.25 8.68 -46.53
N GLY A 340 -23.07 9.72 -46.76
CA GLY A 340 -24.52 9.57 -46.74
C GLY A 340 -25.29 10.08 -45.52
N ALA A 341 -25.61 11.38 -45.54
CA ALA A 341 -26.81 11.99 -44.97
C ALA A 341 -27.15 11.67 -43.49
N ASP A 342 -26.56 12.42 -42.56
CA ASP A 342 -27.29 13.27 -41.61
C ASP A 342 -26.28 13.89 -40.63
N ALA A 343 -25.67 14.99 -41.06
CA ALA A 343 -24.70 15.74 -40.28
C ALA A 343 -25.39 16.72 -39.32
N ARG A 344 -25.49 16.32 -38.05
CA ARG A 344 -25.41 17.23 -36.89
C ARG A 344 -24.48 16.60 -35.85
N GLY A 345 -23.19 16.84 -36.02
CA GLY A 345 -22.14 16.43 -35.09
C GLY A 345 -22.31 17.12 -33.74
N VAL A 346 -22.27 16.33 -32.68
CA VAL A 346 -22.34 16.77 -31.29
C VAL A 346 -21.03 17.51 -31.00
N THR A 347 -21.15 18.79 -30.59
CA THR A 347 -20.11 19.81 -30.31
C THR A 347 -19.46 20.56 -31.50
N GLY A 348 -20.22 20.89 -32.54
CA GLY A 348 -19.80 21.92 -33.51
C GLY A 348 -20.11 23.36 -33.06
N GLY A 349 -19.17 24.05 -32.41
CA GLY A 349 -19.15 25.53 -32.35
C GLY A 349 -19.94 26.24 -31.24
N ILE A 350 -20.20 25.59 -30.11
CA ILE A 350 -20.86 26.23 -28.95
C ILE A 350 -19.88 27.22 -28.31
N ARG A 351 -20.27 28.49 -28.19
CA ARG A 351 -19.63 29.49 -27.31
C ARG A 351 -20.64 29.93 -26.28
N LEU A 352 -20.21 30.02 -25.02
CA LEU A 352 -21.01 30.60 -23.95
C LEU A 352 -20.90 32.13 -23.99
N ALA A 353 -22.00 32.81 -23.70
CA ALA A 353 -22.08 34.25 -23.47
C ALA A 353 -22.79 34.54 -22.15
N PRO A 354 -22.52 35.68 -21.49
CA PRO A 354 -23.23 36.06 -20.28
C PRO A 354 -24.74 36.15 -20.54
N GLY A 355 -25.54 35.51 -19.69
CA GLY A 355 -26.99 35.34 -19.79
C GLY A 355 -27.44 34.01 -20.41
N ASP A 356 -26.53 33.21 -20.96
CA ASP A 356 -26.86 31.89 -21.49
C ASP A 356 -27.30 30.94 -20.38
N ARG A 357 -28.37 30.18 -20.64
CA ARG A 357 -28.87 29.21 -19.66
C ARG A 357 -28.12 27.89 -19.77
N VAL A 358 -27.55 27.43 -18.65
CA VAL A 358 -26.90 26.13 -18.49
C VAL A 358 -27.69 25.26 -17.53
N THR A 359 -27.71 23.96 -17.78
CA THR A 359 -28.37 22.99 -16.90
C THR A 359 -27.42 21.86 -16.53
N PHE A 360 -27.54 21.32 -15.32
CA PHE A 360 -26.77 20.16 -14.85
C PHE A 360 -27.67 18.94 -14.60
N THR A 361 -27.16 17.75 -14.90
CA THR A 361 -27.80 16.47 -14.61
C THR A 361 -26.81 15.40 -14.16
N GLY A 362 -27.29 14.44 -13.36
CA GLY A 362 -26.49 13.34 -12.85
C GLY A 362 -25.75 13.71 -11.55
N THR A 363 -25.02 12.74 -11.02
CA THR A 363 -24.02 12.97 -9.97
C THR A 363 -22.75 13.42 -10.68
N THR A 364 -22.38 14.68 -10.50
CA THR A 364 -21.19 15.28 -11.12
C THR A 364 -19.94 15.02 -10.29
N GLU A 365 -18.77 14.98 -10.91
CA GLU A 365 -17.47 14.76 -10.25
C GLU A 365 -17.10 15.95 -9.35
N ILE A 366 -17.39 17.18 -9.78
CA ILE A 366 -17.43 18.35 -8.90
C ILE A 366 -18.87 18.55 -8.39
N PRO A 367 -19.09 18.83 -7.08
CA PRO A 367 -20.42 19.06 -6.54
C PRO A 367 -21.21 20.07 -7.36
N ARG A 368 -22.48 19.74 -7.63
CA ARG A 368 -23.32 20.51 -8.55
C ARG A 368 -23.41 21.97 -8.14
N ASP A 369 -23.61 22.25 -6.87
CA ASP A 369 -23.65 23.60 -6.29
C ASP A 369 -22.40 24.44 -6.60
N VAL A 370 -21.20 23.83 -6.62
CA VAL A 370 -19.96 24.50 -7.04
C VAL A 370 -20.01 24.87 -8.53
N TRP A 371 -20.48 23.95 -9.37
CA TRP A 371 -20.67 24.24 -10.79
C TRP A 371 -21.74 25.31 -11.06
N GLU A 372 -22.84 25.29 -10.31
CA GLU A 372 -23.91 26.29 -10.40
C GLU A 372 -23.42 27.67 -9.93
N ALA A 373 -22.59 27.73 -8.88
CA ALA A 373 -21.96 28.97 -8.41
C ALA A 373 -21.00 29.56 -9.45
N ARG A 374 -20.05 28.77 -9.98
CA ARG A 374 -19.10 29.25 -11.00
C ARG A 374 -19.79 29.71 -12.28
N ALA A 375 -20.80 28.96 -12.74
CA ALA A 375 -21.59 29.36 -13.89
C ALA A 375 -22.30 30.71 -13.64
N THR A 376 -22.85 30.90 -12.45
CA THR A 376 -23.52 32.15 -12.07
C THR A 376 -22.53 33.32 -11.99
N ASP A 377 -21.34 33.11 -11.43
CA ASP A 377 -20.27 34.14 -11.33
C ASP A 377 -19.72 34.54 -12.71
N ALA A 378 -19.62 33.59 -13.64
CA ALA A 378 -19.30 33.86 -15.05
C ALA A 378 -20.47 34.51 -15.83
N GLY A 379 -21.59 34.80 -15.16
CA GLY A 379 -22.74 35.50 -15.71
C GLY A 379 -23.76 34.60 -16.43
N LEU A 380 -23.74 33.28 -16.23
CA LEU A 380 -24.67 32.32 -16.84
C LEU A 380 -25.93 32.11 -15.98
N ASP A 381 -27.05 31.76 -16.61
CA ASP A 381 -28.32 31.47 -15.92
C ASP A 381 -28.43 29.96 -15.63
N VAL A 382 -28.42 29.56 -14.36
CA VAL A 382 -28.47 28.15 -13.99
C VAL A 382 -29.88 27.71 -13.62
N GLY A 383 -30.36 26.60 -14.20
CA GLY A 383 -31.68 26.07 -13.86
C GLY A 383 -32.08 24.83 -14.65
N GLY A 384 -33.35 24.44 -14.56
CA GLY A 384 -33.88 23.28 -15.29
C GLY A 384 -33.85 23.44 -16.82
N VAL A 385 -33.87 22.31 -17.54
CA VAL A 385 -33.76 22.29 -19.01
C VAL A 385 -34.96 22.98 -19.64
N LYS A 386 -34.72 24.05 -20.39
CA LYS A 386 -35.72 24.77 -21.19
C LYS A 386 -35.24 24.86 -22.64
N LYS A 387 -36.14 25.25 -23.54
CA LYS A 387 -35.81 25.45 -24.96
C LYS A 387 -34.79 26.58 -25.18
N SER A 388 -34.59 27.43 -24.17
CA SER A 388 -33.59 28.50 -24.13
C SER A 388 -32.26 28.07 -23.50
N SER A 389 -32.13 26.82 -23.05
CA SER A 389 -30.85 26.31 -22.52
C SER A 389 -29.86 26.13 -23.67
N VAL A 390 -28.63 26.59 -23.49
CA VAL A 390 -27.57 26.51 -24.51
C VAL A 390 -26.86 25.16 -24.45
N LEU A 391 -26.72 24.58 -23.26
CA LEU A 391 -26.18 23.23 -23.07
C LEU A 391 -26.70 22.59 -21.76
N LEU A 392 -26.60 21.26 -21.73
CA LEU A 392 -26.77 20.44 -20.54
C LEU A 392 -25.43 19.78 -20.19
N VAL A 393 -24.94 19.98 -18.98
CA VAL A 393 -23.74 19.31 -18.45
C VAL A 393 -24.15 18.01 -17.76
N ALA A 394 -23.47 16.92 -18.12
CA ALA A 394 -23.64 15.60 -17.52
C ALA A 394 -22.28 14.95 -17.28
N ALA A 395 -22.17 14.14 -16.21
CA ALA A 395 -20.98 13.31 -15.96
C ALA A 395 -20.71 12.34 -17.13
N ASP A 396 -21.78 11.83 -17.75
CA ASP A 396 -21.73 11.06 -18.99
C ASP A 396 -22.62 11.74 -20.05
N PRO A 397 -22.06 12.25 -21.16
CA PRO A 397 -22.82 12.85 -22.27
C PRO A 397 -23.82 11.90 -22.93
N ASP A 398 -23.63 10.59 -22.82
CA ASP A 398 -24.50 9.55 -23.35
C ASP A 398 -25.62 9.14 -22.38
N SER A 399 -25.67 9.74 -21.19
CA SER A 399 -26.69 9.47 -20.17
C SER A 399 -28.12 9.68 -20.69
N PHE A 400 -29.03 8.77 -20.30
CA PHE A 400 -30.48 8.83 -20.59
C PHE A 400 -31.32 9.40 -19.43
N SER A 401 -30.72 10.26 -18.60
CA SER A 401 -31.45 10.91 -17.50
C SER A 401 -32.71 11.63 -18.02
N ARG A 402 -33.74 11.78 -17.18
CA ARG A 402 -34.96 12.54 -17.55
C ARG A 402 -34.64 13.93 -18.11
N LYS A 403 -33.57 14.59 -17.62
CA LYS A 403 -33.10 15.89 -18.11
C LYS A 403 -32.32 15.76 -19.43
N ALA A 404 -31.50 14.73 -19.62
CA ALA A 404 -30.76 14.48 -20.86
C ALA A 404 -31.69 14.09 -22.02
N THR A 405 -32.67 13.23 -21.75
CA THR A 405 -33.75 12.92 -22.69
C THR A 405 -34.54 14.18 -23.05
N ARG A 406 -34.88 15.01 -22.06
CA ARG A 406 -35.57 16.29 -22.30
C ARG A 406 -34.72 17.31 -23.07
N ALA A 407 -33.42 17.37 -22.83
CA ALA A 407 -32.49 18.23 -23.58
C ALA A 407 -32.42 17.81 -25.05
N ARG A 408 -32.31 16.52 -25.33
CA ARG A 408 -32.33 15.98 -26.71
C ARG A 408 -33.66 16.25 -27.41
N GLU A 409 -34.80 16.09 -26.74
CA GLU A 409 -36.13 16.47 -27.28
C GLU A 409 -36.24 17.96 -27.63
N LEU A 410 -35.56 18.83 -26.87
CA LEU A 410 -35.56 20.27 -27.06
C LEU A 410 -34.44 20.75 -28.01
N GLY A 411 -33.58 19.85 -28.48
CA GLY A 411 -32.43 20.17 -29.34
C GLY A 411 -31.26 20.84 -28.60
N VAL A 412 -31.21 20.73 -27.27
CA VAL A 412 -30.15 21.27 -26.42
C VAL A 412 -28.99 20.25 -26.37
N PRO A 413 -27.75 20.64 -26.70
CA PRO A 413 -26.58 19.75 -26.69
C PRO A 413 -26.23 19.30 -25.26
N VAL A 414 -25.80 18.04 -25.13
CA VAL A 414 -25.31 17.46 -23.87
C VAL A 414 -23.78 17.41 -23.95
N VAL A 415 -23.10 17.91 -22.92
CA VAL A 415 -21.62 18.00 -22.84
C VAL A 415 -21.11 17.38 -21.54
N SER A 416 -19.85 16.93 -21.52
CA SER A 416 -19.17 16.43 -20.33
C SER A 416 -18.79 17.57 -19.37
N GLU A 417 -18.44 17.23 -18.12
CA GLU A 417 -17.90 18.20 -17.16
C GLU A 417 -16.60 18.83 -17.64
N THR A 418 -15.71 18.04 -18.24
CA THR A 418 -14.48 18.54 -18.90
C THR A 418 -14.79 19.51 -20.05
N GLY A 419 -15.82 19.20 -20.85
CA GLY A 419 -16.27 20.06 -21.94
C GLY A 419 -16.88 21.38 -21.45
N PHE A 420 -17.56 21.35 -20.29
CA PHE A 420 -18.10 22.55 -19.66
C PHE A 420 -17.02 23.42 -19.00
N ALA A 421 -16.07 22.82 -18.28
CA ALA A 421 -14.91 23.50 -17.68
C ALA A 421 -14.18 24.37 -18.71
N ARG A 422 -13.91 23.79 -19.89
CA ARG A 422 -13.30 24.49 -21.03
C ARG A 422 -14.12 25.68 -21.52
N LEU A 423 -15.42 25.49 -21.75
CA LEU A 423 -16.31 26.55 -22.24
C LEU A 423 -16.45 27.70 -21.24
N LEU A 424 -16.39 27.38 -19.96
CA LEU A 424 -16.44 28.36 -18.87
C LEU A 424 -15.13 29.15 -18.78
N GLY A 425 -13.97 28.49 -18.84
CA GLY A 425 -12.67 29.16 -18.88
C GLY A 425 -12.49 30.06 -20.12
N GLU A 426 -13.01 29.65 -21.28
CA GLU A 426 -13.05 30.50 -22.48
C GLU A 426 -13.90 31.77 -22.28
N LEU A 427 -15.01 31.68 -21.56
CA LEU A 427 -15.88 32.80 -21.22
C LEU A 427 -15.22 33.75 -20.22
N GLU A 428 -14.61 33.21 -19.17
CA GLU A 428 -13.91 33.96 -18.11
C GLU A 428 -12.70 34.73 -18.68
N ASN A 429 -11.92 34.12 -19.58
CA ASN A 429 -10.78 34.77 -20.25
C ASN A 429 -11.17 35.84 -21.30
N SER A 430 -12.44 35.91 -21.69
CA SER A 430 -12.94 36.86 -22.70
C SER A 430 -13.38 38.21 -22.10
N GLY A 431 -13.52 38.31 -20.77
CA GLY A 431 -14.02 39.49 -20.08
C GLY A 431 -13.20 39.85 -18.84
N SER A 432 -12.41 40.92 -18.92
CA SER A 432 -11.59 41.50 -17.84
C SER A 432 -10.28 40.78 -17.52
N GLY A 433 -9.18 41.52 -17.61
CA GLY A 433 -7.84 41.02 -17.31
C GLY A 433 -7.62 40.67 -15.83
N ALA A 434 -6.77 39.66 -15.63
CA ALA A 434 -6.17 39.22 -14.38
C ALA A 434 -7.17 38.86 -13.26
N ILE A 435 -7.83 37.72 -13.42
CA ILE A 435 -8.27 36.92 -12.28
C ILE A 435 -7.41 35.66 -12.30
N ASP A 436 -6.55 35.49 -11.31
CA ASP A 436 -5.87 34.23 -11.06
C ASP A 436 -6.89 33.29 -10.40
N PRO A 437 -7.30 32.18 -11.06
CA PRO A 437 -8.30 31.26 -10.55
C PRO A 437 -7.87 30.58 -9.23
N ARG A 438 -6.59 30.67 -8.84
CA ARG A 438 -6.07 30.17 -7.55
C ARG A 438 -6.48 31.02 -6.35
N VAL A 439 -6.96 32.26 -6.54
CA VAL A 439 -7.30 33.21 -5.47
C VAL A 439 -8.78 33.20 -5.09
N VAL A 440 -9.67 32.67 -5.94
CA VAL A 440 -11.14 32.72 -5.72
C VAL A 440 -11.61 31.75 -4.63
N LEU A 441 -10.79 30.79 -4.20
CA LEU A 441 -11.09 29.92 -3.05
C LEU A 441 -10.95 30.61 -1.68
N GLU A 442 -10.36 31.82 -1.60
CA GLU A 442 -10.13 32.53 -0.33
C GLU A 442 -11.13 33.67 -0.04
N SER A 443 -11.96 34.09 -1.00
CA SER A 443 -12.78 35.31 -0.84
C SER A 443 -14.28 35.08 -0.99
N SER A 444 -14.90 34.52 0.04
CA SER A 444 -16.35 34.55 0.23
C SER A 444 -16.71 34.91 1.67
N ARG A 445 -16.62 36.19 2.01
CA ARG A 445 -17.33 36.77 3.16
C ARG A 445 -18.36 37.78 2.65
N PRO A 446 -19.64 37.70 3.04
CA PRO A 446 -20.57 38.80 2.83
C PRO A 446 -20.34 39.89 3.90
N ASP A 447 -20.29 41.14 3.44
CA ASP A 447 -20.29 42.35 4.26
C ASP A 447 -21.68 42.54 4.93
N PRO A 448 -21.78 42.71 6.26
CA PRO A 448 -23.06 42.87 6.93
C PRO A 448 -23.44 44.36 6.96
N SER A 449 -24.30 44.81 6.06
CA SER A 449 -25.06 46.03 6.33
C SER A 449 -26.43 46.09 5.63
N VAL A 450 -27.38 46.65 6.37
CA VAL A 450 -28.70 47.19 6.00
C VAL A 450 -29.92 46.28 6.24
N GLU A 451 -30.46 46.43 7.46
CA GLU A 451 -31.85 46.75 7.87
C GLU A 451 -33.09 46.13 7.20
N GLU A 452 -33.92 45.57 8.10
CA GLU A 452 -35.39 45.61 8.23
C GLU A 452 -36.28 45.72 6.96
N THR A 453 -37.25 44.82 6.82
CA THR A 453 -38.67 45.12 7.15
C THR A 453 -39.62 43.93 6.92
N SER A 454 -40.49 43.75 7.93
CA SER A 454 -41.86 43.18 7.96
C SER A 454 -42.47 42.52 6.70
N ALA A 455 -43.09 41.34 6.87
CA ALA A 455 -44.54 41.21 7.12
C ALA A 455 -45.13 39.80 6.85
N SER A 456 -45.73 39.25 7.92
CA SER A 456 -47.06 38.63 8.00
C SER A 456 -47.47 37.36 7.21
N ALA A 457 -47.88 36.38 8.02
CA ALA A 457 -49.20 35.74 8.08
C ALA A 457 -49.47 34.46 7.26
N GLY A 458 -49.90 33.43 8.00
CA GLY A 458 -50.55 32.22 7.51
C GLY A 458 -50.62 31.11 8.56
N SER A 459 -51.63 31.21 9.44
CA SER A 459 -52.20 30.20 10.36
C SER A 459 -52.57 28.88 9.65
N ASP A 460 -52.97 27.74 10.25
CA ASP A 460 -53.53 27.39 11.56
C ASP A 460 -53.55 25.84 11.69
N ASP A 461 -53.94 25.35 12.88
CA ASP A 461 -54.39 23.98 13.26
C ASP A 461 -53.30 22.88 13.40
N GLY A 462 -52.95 22.28 14.56
CA GLY A 462 -53.70 21.97 15.79
C GLY A 462 -54.44 20.61 15.68
N VAL A 463 -54.46 19.62 16.59
CA VAL A 463 -54.02 19.37 17.98
C VAL A 463 -54.26 17.85 18.29
N ASP A 464 -53.45 17.26 19.21
CA ASP A 464 -53.69 16.14 20.19
C ASP A 464 -53.73 14.60 19.92
N ALA A 465 -52.81 13.91 20.64
CA ALA A 465 -52.95 12.87 21.70
C ALA A 465 -53.64 11.46 21.52
N VAL A 466 -52.79 10.41 21.59
CA VAL A 466 -52.75 9.13 22.39
C VAL A 466 -54.02 8.73 23.22
N PRO A 467 -54.52 7.44 23.28
CA PRO A 467 -53.86 6.34 24.05
C PRO A 467 -54.15 4.82 23.79
N SER A 468 -53.22 3.98 24.29
CA SER A 468 -53.28 2.64 24.95
C SER A 468 -54.31 1.53 24.58
N GLY A 469 -53.85 0.27 24.56
CA GLY A 469 -54.70 -0.92 24.83
C GLY A 469 -54.07 -2.30 24.55
N ASP A 470 -53.93 -3.10 25.61
CA ASP A 470 -53.40 -4.47 25.73
C ASP A 470 -54.49 -5.55 25.58
N ASN A 471 -54.13 -6.80 25.22
CA ASN A 471 -54.67 -8.10 25.70
C ASN A 471 -54.49 -9.28 24.73
N GLY A 472 -54.03 -10.41 25.28
CA GLY A 472 -54.71 -11.70 25.06
C GLY A 472 -53.83 -12.93 24.79
N SER A 473 -53.53 -13.70 25.85
CA SER A 473 -53.03 -15.08 25.79
C SER A 473 -54.00 -16.08 26.42
N ALA A 474 -53.99 -17.30 25.84
CA ALA A 474 -54.13 -18.62 26.46
C ALA A 474 -55.51 -19.17 26.89
N ASP A 475 -55.77 -20.41 26.45
CA ASP A 475 -56.22 -21.48 27.36
C ASP A 475 -55.84 -22.89 26.83
N ALA A 476 -55.07 -23.61 27.68
CA ALA A 476 -55.18 -25.01 28.18
C ALA A 476 -55.51 -26.22 27.25
N VAL A 477 -55.12 -27.48 27.52
CA VAL A 477 -54.18 -28.23 28.38
C VAL A 477 -54.36 -29.74 28.03
N SER A 478 -53.29 -30.53 28.26
CA SER A 478 -53.24 -31.99 28.54
C SER A 478 -53.42 -33.02 27.41
N GLY A 479 -52.49 -33.98 27.40
CA GLY A 479 -52.44 -35.10 26.44
C GLY A 479 -52.62 -36.48 27.06
N LEU A 480 -52.52 -37.51 26.21
CA LEU A 480 -51.95 -38.84 26.46
C LEU A 480 -52.04 -39.69 25.18
N ALA A 481 -50.98 -40.49 24.92
CA ALA A 481 -50.94 -41.80 24.26
C ALA A 481 -51.86 -42.10 23.06
N VAL A 482 -51.26 -42.45 21.91
CA VAL A 482 -51.93 -43.20 20.84
C VAL A 482 -51.36 -44.61 20.77
N ALA A 483 -52.22 -45.57 21.11
CA ALA A 483 -52.14 -46.96 20.70
C ALA A 483 -52.65 -47.10 19.25
N PHE A 484 -52.13 -48.12 18.56
CA PHE A 484 -52.46 -48.55 17.20
C PHE A 484 -53.94 -48.38 16.79
N TYR A 485 -54.14 -47.88 15.57
CA TYR A 485 -55.43 -47.85 14.87
C TYR A 485 -55.58 -49.09 13.98
N ASP A 486 -56.77 -49.68 13.98
CA ASP A 486 -57.30 -50.57 12.93
C ASP A 486 -58.55 -49.88 12.36
N PRO A 487 -58.79 -49.90 11.02
CA PRO A 487 -59.35 -48.78 10.30
C PRO A 487 -60.85 -48.92 10.06
N ALA A 488 -61.55 -47.79 10.16
CA ALA A 488 -62.72 -47.52 9.37
C ALA A 488 -62.93 -46.00 9.30
N ASP A 489 -63.29 -45.56 8.10
CA ASP A 489 -63.77 -44.23 7.70
C ASP A 489 -62.74 -43.13 7.46
N GLY A 490 -62.61 -42.80 6.17
CA GLY A 490 -61.55 -41.98 5.59
C GLY A 490 -61.71 -40.47 5.74
N VAL A 491 -60.55 -39.81 5.77
CA VAL A 491 -60.34 -38.40 5.49
C VAL A 491 -59.01 -38.29 4.71
N ALA A 492 -59.11 -37.69 3.51
CA ALA A 492 -58.11 -37.25 2.53
C ALA A 492 -56.63 -37.70 2.67
N ASP A 493 -56.23 -38.60 1.76
CA ASP A 493 -54.86 -39.12 1.53
C ASP A 493 -53.82 -38.07 1.08
N GLU A 494 -54.21 -36.91 0.54
CA GLU A 494 -53.26 -36.05 -0.21
C GLU A 494 -52.17 -35.35 0.64
N VAL A 495 -52.43 -35.02 1.91
CA VAL A 495 -51.46 -34.25 2.73
C VAL A 495 -50.47 -35.15 3.48
N LEU A 496 -50.85 -36.41 3.74
CA LEU A 496 -49.96 -37.40 4.38
C LEU A 496 -49.02 -38.05 3.34
N ASP A 497 -49.45 -38.18 2.08
CA ASP A 497 -48.64 -38.69 0.97
C ASP A 497 -47.54 -37.69 0.55
N ASP A 498 -47.78 -36.38 0.64
CA ASP A 498 -46.78 -35.36 0.29
C ASP A 498 -45.62 -35.29 1.30
N ALA A 499 -45.92 -35.38 2.60
CA ALA A 499 -44.90 -35.38 3.66
C ALA A 499 -44.10 -36.71 3.70
N LEU A 500 -44.76 -37.85 3.43
CA LEU A 500 -44.08 -39.12 3.21
C LEU A 500 -43.26 -39.11 1.92
N GLY A 501 -43.75 -38.43 0.88
CA GLY A 501 -43.06 -38.19 -0.38
C GLY A 501 -41.74 -37.45 -0.20
N GLU A 502 -41.73 -36.29 0.46
CA GLU A 502 -40.52 -35.49 0.74
C GLU A 502 -39.49 -36.24 1.60
N ALA A 503 -39.94 -36.98 2.61
CA ALA A 503 -39.07 -37.78 3.47
C ALA A 503 -38.43 -38.95 2.70
N PHE A 504 -39.19 -39.62 1.83
CA PHE A 504 -38.69 -40.68 0.95
C PHE A 504 -37.70 -40.14 -0.09
N ASP A 505 -37.96 -38.93 -0.57
CA ASP A 505 -37.16 -38.24 -1.57
C ASP A 505 -35.80 -37.78 -1.03
N THR A 506 -35.78 -37.31 0.22
CA THR A 506 -34.54 -37.01 0.95
C THR A 506 -33.73 -38.29 1.22
N ALA A 507 -34.40 -39.37 1.63
CA ALA A 507 -33.76 -40.67 1.86
C ALA A 507 -33.22 -41.30 0.57
N ALA A 508 -33.95 -41.19 -0.55
CA ALA A 508 -33.52 -41.70 -1.85
C ALA A 508 -32.32 -40.93 -2.43
N GLY A 509 -32.25 -39.61 -2.24
CA GLY A 509 -31.08 -38.80 -2.61
C GLY A 509 -29.82 -39.22 -1.86
N LEU A 510 -29.95 -39.47 -0.55
CA LEU A 510 -28.84 -39.91 0.32
C LEU A 510 -28.37 -41.34 -0.03
N LEU A 511 -29.30 -42.26 -0.30
CA LEU A 511 -28.99 -43.65 -0.70
C LEU A 511 -28.39 -43.72 -2.11
N GLY A 512 -28.86 -42.86 -3.04
CA GLY A 512 -28.28 -42.71 -4.36
C GLY A 512 -26.84 -42.17 -4.33
N PHE A 513 -26.56 -41.21 -3.45
CA PHE A 513 -25.20 -40.70 -3.17
C PHE A 513 -24.30 -41.81 -2.64
N LEU A 514 -24.70 -42.49 -1.58
CA LEU A 514 -23.93 -43.57 -0.94
C LEU A 514 -23.65 -44.76 -1.88
N ALA A 515 -24.60 -45.12 -2.75
CA ALA A 515 -24.41 -46.17 -3.78
C ALA A 515 -23.38 -45.80 -4.86
N ARG A 516 -23.27 -44.50 -5.21
CA ARG A 516 -22.32 -44.00 -6.21
C ARG A 516 -20.89 -43.97 -5.65
N THR A 517 -20.73 -43.57 -4.38
CA THR A 517 -19.41 -43.36 -3.76
C THR A 517 -18.73 -44.66 -3.31
N HIS A 518 -19.49 -45.67 -2.85
CA HIS A 518 -18.92 -46.89 -2.23
C HIS A 518 -19.14 -48.18 -3.03
N GLY A 519 -19.70 -48.10 -4.25
CA GLY A 519 -19.92 -49.27 -5.13
C GLY A 519 -21.06 -50.21 -4.71
N SER A 520 -21.48 -50.21 -3.43
CA SER A 520 -22.71 -50.86 -2.95
C SER A 520 -23.28 -50.14 -1.71
N LEU A 521 -24.58 -50.24 -1.49
CA LEU A 521 -25.24 -49.67 -0.30
C LEU A 521 -24.72 -50.30 1.00
N ARG A 522 -24.43 -51.60 0.98
CA ARG A 522 -23.87 -52.33 2.12
C ARG A 522 -22.47 -51.81 2.49
N ALA A 523 -21.60 -51.57 1.51
CA ALA A 523 -20.28 -50.99 1.75
C ALA A 523 -20.38 -49.54 2.30
N ALA A 524 -21.36 -48.77 1.86
CA ALA A 524 -21.61 -47.43 2.36
C ALA A 524 -22.10 -47.41 3.81
N VAL A 525 -22.99 -48.33 4.18
CA VAL A 525 -23.47 -48.49 5.57
C VAL A 525 -22.36 -48.97 6.50
N GLU A 526 -21.49 -49.88 6.03
CA GLU A 526 -20.34 -50.39 6.78
C GLU A 526 -19.22 -49.35 6.98
N HIS A 527 -19.04 -48.40 6.05
CA HIS A 527 -18.04 -47.33 6.16
C HIS A 527 -18.54 -46.06 6.87
N ALA A 528 -19.82 -45.69 6.75
CA ALA A 528 -20.34 -44.39 7.20
C ALA A 528 -20.74 -44.33 8.68
N GLY A 529 -20.62 -45.41 9.45
CA GLY A 529 -20.91 -45.40 10.89
C GLY A 529 -22.34 -44.99 11.25
N ILE A 530 -23.32 -45.24 10.36
CA ILE A 530 -24.74 -45.11 10.70
C ILE A 530 -25.04 -46.23 11.70
N SER A 531 -25.03 -45.89 12.98
CA SER A 531 -25.37 -46.82 14.06
C SER A 531 -26.81 -47.29 13.87
N ALA A 532 -26.97 -48.48 13.29
CA ALA A 532 -28.14 -49.30 13.53
C ALA A 532 -28.28 -49.46 15.05
N VAL A 533 -29.36 -48.93 15.61
CA VAL A 533 -29.74 -49.30 16.97
C VAL A 533 -30.04 -50.80 16.92
N ASP A 534 -29.23 -51.58 17.63
CA ASP A 534 -29.25 -53.05 17.69
C ASP A 534 -28.82 -53.82 16.42
N GLY A 535 -28.13 -53.19 15.46
CA GLY A 535 -27.51 -53.91 14.34
C GLY A 535 -28.46 -54.37 13.22
N GLU A 536 -29.73 -53.97 13.26
CA GLU A 536 -30.70 -54.20 12.19
C GLU A 536 -31.06 -52.89 11.47
N LEU A 537 -31.12 -52.93 10.13
CA LEU A 537 -31.57 -51.80 9.31
C LEU A 537 -33.08 -51.58 9.50
N PRO A 538 -33.59 -50.34 9.46
CA PRO A 538 -35.03 -50.09 9.49
C PRO A 538 -35.76 -50.88 8.40
N ALA A 539 -36.89 -51.50 8.74
CA ALA A 539 -37.60 -52.45 7.86
C ALA A 539 -37.97 -51.89 6.46
N TYR A 540 -38.13 -50.57 6.33
CA TYR A 540 -38.38 -49.92 5.03
C TYR A 540 -37.12 -49.86 4.14
N VAL A 541 -35.92 -49.80 4.73
CA VAL A 541 -34.62 -49.86 4.04
C VAL A 541 -34.33 -51.30 3.61
N GLU A 542 -34.65 -52.28 4.45
CA GLU A 542 -34.62 -53.71 4.13
C GLU A 542 -35.58 -54.06 2.97
N ASP A 543 -36.82 -53.54 2.97
CA ASP A 543 -37.76 -53.73 1.86
C ASP A 543 -37.25 -53.12 0.54
N LEU A 544 -36.60 -51.95 0.62
CA LEU A 544 -35.99 -51.28 -0.54
C LEU A 544 -34.80 -52.06 -1.11
N LEU A 545 -33.92 -52.57 -0.23
CA LEU A 545 -32.79 -53.42 -0.59
C LEU A 545 -33.27 -54.76 -1.17
N GLY A 546 -34.31 -55.36 -0.59
CA GLY A 546 -34.91 -56.61 -1.05
C GLY A 546 -35.60 -56.49 -2.42
N ARG A 547 -36.13 -55.31 -2.76
CA ARG A 547 -36.80 -55.05 -4.05
C ARG A 547 -35.85 -54.63 -5.16
N ALA A 548 -34.75 -53.96 -4.83
CA ALA A 548 -33.72 -53.54 -5.79
C ALA A 548 -32.67 -54.62 -6.06
N GLY A 549 -32.43 -55.53 -5.12
CA GLY A 549 -31.30 -56.45 -5.15
C GLY A 549 -29.97 -55.77 -4.81
N ASP A 550 -28.93 -56.56 -4.49
CA ASP A 550 -27.57 -56.10 -4.10
C ASP A 550 -26.81 -55.36 -5.23
N ASP A 551 -27.42 -55.14 -6.38
CA ASP A 551 -26.79 -54.50 -7.52
C ASP A 551 -27.04 -52.98 -7.49
N ALA A 552 -25.99 -52.19 -7.24
CA ALA A 552 -26.04 -50.73 -7.26
C ALA A 552 -26.58 -50.16 -8.58
N GLY A 553 -26.49 -50.92 -9.69
CA GLY A 553 -27.14 -50.59 -10.96
C GLY A 553 -28.67 -50.55 -10.85
N ALA A 554 -29.29 -51.54 -10.19
CA ALA A 554 -30.74 -51.68 -10.11
C ALA A 554 -31.39 -50.62 -9.22
N LEU A 555 -30.76 -50.24 -8.10
CA LEU A 555 -31.23 -49.15 -7.24
C LEU A 555 -31.12 -47.79 -7.96
N ARG A 556 -30.00 -47.53 -8.66
CA ARG A 556 -29.86 -46.34 -9.52
C ARG A 556 -30.95 -46.29 -10.58
N THR A 557 -31.19 -47.40 -11.28
CA THR A 557 -32.27 -47.49 -12.29
C THR A 557 -33.65 -47.26 -11.67
N ALA A 558 -33.95 -47.80 -10.50
CA ALA A 558 -35.23 -47.60 -9.82
C ALA A 558 -35.45 -46.14 -9.37
N VAL A 559 -34.41 -45.48 -8.85
CA VAL A 559 -34.45 -44.05 -8.48
C VAL A 559 -34.58 -43.16 -9.73
N SER A 560 -33.78 -43.44 -10.78
CA SER A 560 -33.85 -42.73 -12.06
C SER A 560 -35.19 -42.89 -12.78
N LEU A 561 -35.82 -44.08 -12.72
CA LEU A 561 -37.15 -44.30 -13.28
C LEU A 561 -38.25 -43.51 -12.56
N ARG A 562 -38.06 -43.19 -11.27
CA ARG A 562 -39.06 -42.47 -10.45
C ARG A 562 -38.89 -40.95 -10.48
N ARG A 563 -37.63 -40.47 -10.45
CA ARG A 563 -37.30 -39.02 -10.43
C ARG A 563 -36.91 -38.44 -11.79
N GLY A 564 -36.66 -39.29 -12.80
CA GLY A 564 -36.04 -38.91 -14.07
C GLY A 564 -34.52 -38.84 -13.97
N THR A 565 -33.83 -38.80 -15.11
CA THR A 565 -32.38 -38.55 -15.17
C THR A 565 -32.06 -37.06 -15.29
N VAL A 566 -30.81 -36.65 -14.99
CA VAL A 566 -30.33 -35.28 -15.25
C VAL A 566 -30.51 -34.92 -16.73
N GLN A 567 -30.19 -35.86 -17.63
CA GLN A 567 -30.42 -35.76 -19.07
C GLN A 567 -31.90 -35.48 -19.40
N ASP A 568 -32.85 -36.22 -18.81
CA ASP A 568 -34.30 -36.02 -19.05
C ASP A 568 -34.79 -34.65 -18.57
N VAL A 569 -34.25 -34.15 -17.45
CA VAL A 569 -34.59 -32.83 -16.92
C VAL A 569 -34.08 -31.73 -17.85
N LEU A 570 -32.81 -31.78 -18.26
CA LEU A 570 -32.22 -30.80 -19.18
C LEU A 570 -32.85 -30.87 -20.57
N ALA A 571 -33.16 -32.06 -21.08
CA ALA A 571 -33.82 -32.24 -22.38
C ALA A 571 -35.26 -31.67 -22.37
N ARG A 572 -36.01 -31.85 -21.27
CA ARG A 572 -37.34 -31.24 -21.12
C ARG A 572 -37.27 -29.72 -21.13
N THR A 573 -36.32 -29.15 -20.39
CA THR A 573 -36.10 -27.70 -20.38
C THR A 573 -35.71 -27.17 -21.75
N TRP A 574 -34.77 -27.83 -22.43
CA TRP A 574 -34.33 -27.46 -23.77
C TRP A 574 -35.48 -27.51 -24.80
N ASN A 575 -36.29 -28.58 -24.77
CA ASN A 575 -37.41 -28.73 -25.69
C ASN A 575 -38.53 -27.71 -25.44
N GLY A 576 -38.62 -27.14 -24.23
CA GLY A 576 -39.54 -26.06 -23.89
C GLY A 576 -39.13 -24.69 -24.40
N CYS A 577 -37.86 -24.50 -24.80
CA CYS A 577 -37.33 -23.24 -25.30
C CYS A 577 -37.63 -23.02 -26.80
N ASP A 578 -37.88 -21.76 -27.17
CA ASP A 578 -37.95 -21.36 -28.57
C ASP A 578 -36.55 -21.26 -29.23
N ASP A 579 -36.50 -21.10 -30.55
CA ASP A 579 -35.23 -21.09 -31.30
C ASP A 579 -34.28 -19.95 -30.87
N ARG A 580 -34.82 -18.83 -30.38
CA ARG A 580 -34.02 -17.68 -29.92
C ARG A 580 -33.49 -17.93 -28.50
N GLU A 581 -34.31 -18.51 -27.64
CA GLU A 581 -33.94 -18.92 -26.29
C GLU A 581 -32.84 -19.99 -26.32
N LYS A 582 -32.95 -20.98 -27.22
CA LYS A 582 -31.93 -22.01 -27.46
C LYS A 582 -30.59 -21.41 -27.90
N LEU A 583 -30.64 -20.44 -28.82
CA LEU A 583 -29.43 -19.73 -29.27
C LEU A 583 -28.74 -18.99 -28.11
N ILE A 584 -29.50 -18.32 -27.25
CA ILE A 584 -28.96 -17.59 -26.09
C ILE A 584 -28.36 -18.56 -25.06
N LEU A 585 -29.01 -19.70 -24.81
CA LEU A 585 -28.49 -20.71 -23.89
C LEU A 585 -27.17 -21.32 -24.38
N ARG A 586 -27.10 -21.71 -25.65
CA ARG A 586 -25.91 -22.33 -26.22
C ARG A 586 -24.76 -21.35 -26.41
N ASP A 587 -25.00 -20.24 -27.10
CA ASP A 587 -23.92 -19.37 -27.61
C ASP A 587 -23.45 -18.32 -26.60
N ARG A 588 -24.13 -18.18 -25.45
CA ARG A 588 -23.75 -17.20 -24.42
C ARG A 588 -23.85 -17.67 -22.99
N PHE A 589 -24.87 -18.46 -22.64
CA PHE A 589 -25.03 -18.90 -21.25
C PHE A 589 -24.03 -19.99 -20.89
N VAL A 590 -23.92 -21.03 -21.73
CA VAL A 590 -23.01 -22.15 -21.47
C VAL A 590 -21.68 -21.97 -22.21
N ALA A 591 -21.60 -21.23 -23.31
CA ALA A 591 -20.36 -21.05 -24.08
C ALA A 591 -19.21 -20.45 -23.25
N ARG A 592 -18.02 -21.06 -23.36
CA ARG A 592 -16.77 -20.51 -22.79
C ARG A 592 -16.42 -19.14 -23.39
N ASP A 593 -16.56 -19.02 -24.71
CA ASP A 593 -16.43 -17.77 -25.44
C ASP A 593 -17.83 -17.19 -25.71
N ALA A 594 -18.39 -16.55 -24.69
CA ALA A 594 -19.78 -16.09 -24.74
C ALA A 594 -19.99 -14.99 -25.79
N ALA A 595 -20.87 -15.25 -26.78
CA ALA A 595 -21.27 -14.26 -27.78
C ALA A 595 -21.84 -13.00 -27.11
N THR A 596 -21.46 -11.83 -27.60
CA THR A 596 -21.93 -10.56 -27.05
C THR A 596 -23.45 -10.39 -27.24
N LEU A 597 -24.07 -9.58 -26.38
CA LEU A 597 -25.50 -9.28 -26.50
C LEU A 597 -25.85 -8.62 -27.86
N ASP A 598 -24.89 -7.95 -28.49
CA ASP A 598 -25.06 -7.31 -29.79
C ASP A 598 -25.02 -8.33 -30.95
N GLU A 599 -24.08 -9.27 -30.90
CA GLU A 599 -23.99 -10.38 -31.86
C GLU A 599 -25.26 -11.25 -31.82
N LEU A 600 -25.74 -11.60 -30.63
CA LEU A 600 -26.99 -12.32 -30.47
C LEU A 600 -28.22 -11.49 -30.86
N GLY A 601 -28.19 -10.17 -30.62
CA GLY A 601 -29.25 -9.27 -31.08
C GLY A 601 -29.38 -9.30 -32.60
N LYS A 602 -28.24 -9.22 -33.31
CA LYS A 602 -28.17 -9.34 -34.77
C LYS A 602 -28.63 -10.72 -35.26
N ALA A 603 -28.21 -11.80 -34.59
CA ALA A 603 -28.56 -13.17 -34.98
C ALA A 603 -30.05 -13.53 -34.75
N THR A 604 -30.66 -12.98 -33.71
CA THR A 604 -32.06 -13.27 -33.33
C THR A 604 -33.07 -12.26 -33.86
N GLY A 605 -32.60 -11.13 -34.40
CA GLY A 605 -33.42 -9.98 -34.80
C GLY A 605 -33.99 -9.20 -33.62
N LEU A 606 -33.29 -9.19 -32.48
CA LEU A 606 -33.69 -8.56 -31.23
C LEU A 606 -32.74 -7.42 -30.83
N THR A 607 -33.21 -6.50 -29.98
CA THR A 607 -32.32 -5.48 -29.39
C THR A 607 -31.45 -6.08 -28.29
N ARG A 608 -30.28 -5.48 -28.02
CA ARG A 608 -29.37 -5.86 -26.93
C ARG A 608 -30.09 -6.05 -25.58
N GLU A 609 -30.96 -5.10 -25.24
CA GLU A 609 -31.73 -5.13 -24.00
C GLU A 609 -32.77 -6.27 -23.99
N ARG A 610 -33.38 -6.58 -25.14
CA ARG A 610 -34.33 -7.69 -25.23
C ARG A 610 -33.65 -9.04 -25.08
N VAL A 611 -32.46 -9.23 -25.63
CA VAL A 611 -31.64 -10.43 -25.43
C VAL A 611 -31.29 -10.59 -23.95
N ARG A 612 -30.88 -9.52 -23.27
CA ARG A 612 -30.59 -9.52 -21.82
C ARG A 612 -31.81 -9.93 -20.98
N GLN A 613 -33.00 -9.43 -21.31
CA GLN A 613 -34.24 -9.80 -20.61
C GLN A 613 -34.60 -11.28 -20.78
N ILE A 614 -34.45 -11.82 -22.00
CA ILE A 614 -34.69 -13.24 -22.28
C ILE A 614 -33.67 -14.09 -21.52
N GLN A 615 -32.38 -13.73 -21.55
CA GLN A 615 -31.33 -14.40 -20.79
C GLN A 615 -31.68 -14.45 -19.30
N LYS A 616 -32.06 -13.32 -18.69
CA LYS A 616 -32.42 -13.25 -17.27
C LYS A 616 -33.58 -14.21 -16.93
N LYS A 617 -34.63 -14.21 -17.76
CA LYS A 617 -35.80 -15.08 -17.58
C LYS A 617 -35.42 -16.57 -17.68
N LEU A 618 -34.54 -16.93 -18.62
CA LEU A 618 -34.06 -18.30 -18.78
C LEU A 618 -33.26 -18.77 -17.55
N ILE A 619 -32.36 -17.93 -17.05
CA ILE A 619 -31.57 -18.21 -15.84
C ILE A 619 -32.49 -18.40 -14.61
N GLU A 620 -33.46 -17.50 -14.42
CA GLU A 620 -34.45 -17.61 -13.33
C GLU A 620 -35.27 -18.90 -13.42
N GLY A 621 -35.58 -19.39 -14.63
CA GLY A 621 -36.27 -20.66 -14.85
C GLY A 621 -35.42 -21.90 -14.59
N LEU A 622 -34.08 -21.79 -14.64
CA LEU A 622 -33.14 -22.91 -14.42
C LEU A 622 -32.77 -23.10 -12.95
N ARG A 623 -32.71 -22.03 -12.15
CA ARG A 623 -32.34 -22.09 -10.72
C ARG A 623 -33.11 -23.14 -9.89
N PRO A 624 -34.44 -23.35 -10.07
CA PRO A 624 -35.17 -24.36 -9.29
C PRO A 624 -34.69 -25.80 -9.50
N LEU A 625 -34.02 -26.09 -10.62
CA LEU A 625 -33.46 -27.41 -10.91
C LEU A 625 -32.29 -27.76 -9.98
N ALA A 626 -31.55 -26.77 -9.49
CA ALA A 626 -30.47 -26.97 -8.53
C ALA A 626 -30.97 -27.22 -7.08
N ALA A 627 -32.24 -26.87 -6.80
CA ALA A 627 -32.79 -26.93 -5.45
C ALA A 627 -33.38 -28.31 -5.07
N SER A 628 -33.85 -29.09 -6.05
CA SER A 628 -34.44 -30.42 -5.81
C SER A 628 -34.40 -31.31 -7.04
N GLY A 629 -34.43 -32.63 -6.84
CA GLY A 629 -34.46 -33.63 -7.90
C GLY A 629 -33.07 -34.06 -8.41
N PRO A 630 -32.98 -34.72 -9.58
CA PRO A 630 -31.77 -35.39 -10.04
C PRO A 630 -30.54 -34.48 -10.19
N VAL A 631 -30.75 -33.22 -10.55
CA VAL A 631 -29.68 -32.22 -10.72
C VAL A 631 -29.10 -31.81 -9.35
N ALA A 632 -29.96 -31.54 -8.37
CA ALA A 632 -29.55 -31.26 -6.99
C ALA A 632 -28.78 -32.44 -6.37
N ASP A 633 -29.23 -33.68 -6.61
CA ASP A 633 -28.55 -34.89 -6.13
C ASP A 633 -27.13 -35.04 -6.71
N LEU A 634 -26.93 -34.67 -7.98
CA LEU A 634 -25.62 -34.66 -8.63
C LEU A 634 -24.71 -33.56 -8.07
N LEU A 635 -25.23 -32.33 -7.96
CA LEU A 635 -24.50 -31.18 -7.40
C LEU A 635 -24.04 -31.42 -5.95
N ALA A 636 -24.88 -32.05 -5.14
CA ALA A 636 -24.51 -32.47 -3.78
C ALA A 636 -23.34 -33.48 -3.79
N GLY A 637 -23.35 -34.42 -4.75
CA GLY A 637 -22.26 -35.38 -4.96
C GLY A 637 -20.95 -34.72 -5.38
N ILE A 638 -21.00 -33.78 -6.33
CA ILE A 638 -19.82 -33.00 -6.75
C ILE A 638 -19.27 -32.24 -5.56
N ARG A 639 -20.12 -31.53 -4.79
CA ARG A 639 -19.70 -30.79 -3.60
C ARG A 639 -19.01 -31.68 -2.58
N ALA A 640 -19.54 -32.86 -2.30
CA ALA A 640 -18.95 -33.78 -1.33
C ALA A 640 -17.55 -34.27 -1.75
N HIS A 641 -17.30 -34.45 -3.06
CA HIS A 641 -16.03 -34.94 -3.57
C HIS A 641 -15.00 -33.84 -3.85
N ALA A 642 -15.47 -32.65 -4.24
CA ALA A 642 -14.63 -31.57 -4.73
C ALA A 642 -14.40 -30.45 -3.71
N HIS A 643 -15.16 -30.38 -2.61
CA HIS A 643 -15.03 -29.26 -1.67
C HIS A 643 -13.74 -29.36 -0.82
N PRO A 644 -13.01 -28.24 -0.60
CA PRO A 644 -13.27 -26.91 -1.15
C PRO A 644 -12.73 -26.71 -2.58
N VAL A 645 -11.78 -27.56 -3.01
CA VAL A 645 -11.22 -27.59 -4.37
C VAL A 645 -10.83 -29.00 -4.81
N ASN A 646 -11.01 -29.31 -6.09
CA ASN A 646 -10.42 -30.50 -6.72
C ASN A 646 -10.19 -30.26 -8.22
N THR A 647 -9.47 -31.15 -8.90
CA THR A 647 -9.29 -31.06 -10.35
C THR A 647 -10.54 -31.55 -11.08
N LEU A 648 -10.86 -30.95 -12.21
CA LEU A 648 -11.97 -31.40 -13.06
C LEU A 648 -11.78 -32.85 -13.51
N ASP A 649 -10.54 -33.28 -13.76
CA ASP A 649 -10.20 -34.65 -14.13
C ASP A 649 -10.54 -35.66 -13.01
N ALA A 650 -10.20 -35.35 -11.76
CA ALA A 650 -10.58 -36.16 -10.61
C ALA A 650 -12.11 -36.23 -10.43
N VAL A 651 -12.78 -35.08 -10.54
CA VAL A 651 -14.25 -35.00 -10.40
C VAL A 651 -14.96 -35.78 -11.50
N THR A 652 -14.53 -35.63 -12.76
CA THR A 652 -15.10 -36.37 -13.91
C THR A 652 -14.74 -37.85 -13.90
N THR A 653 -13.65 -38.25 -13.24
CA THR A 653 -13.35 -39.68 -13.01
C THR A 653 -14.40 -40.32 -12.10
N VAL A 654 -14.85 -39.60 -11.06
CA VAL A 654 -15.90 -40.07 -10.13
C VAL A 654 -17.30 -39.92 -10.73
N PHE A 655 -17.53 -38.87 -11.51
CA PHE A 655 -18.80 -38.59 -12.18
C PHE A 655 -18.61 -38.50 -13.71
N PRO A 656 -18.47 -39.62 -14.44
CA PRO A 656 -18.18 -39.62 -15.88
C PRO A 656 -19.23 -38.90 -16.73
N GLU A 657 -20.50 -38.94 -16.29
CA GLU A 657 -21.62 -38.23 -16.91
C GLU A 657 -21.39 -36.71 -17.04
N LEU A 658 -20.52 -36.13 -16.20
CA LEU A 658 -20.14 -34.72 -16.29
C LEU A 658 -19.39 -34.38 -17.57
N ALA A 659 -18.59 -35.31 -18.10
CA ALA A 659 -17.80 -35.11 -19.32
C ALA A 659 -18.64 -35.30 -20.60
N GLU A 660 -19.84 -35.88 -20.49
CA GLU A 660 -20.70 -36.16 -21.64
C GLU A 660 -21.37 -34.89 -22.17
N SER A 661 -21.25 -34.67 -23.48
CA SER A 661 -21.96 -33.59 -24.17
C SER A 661 -23.47 -33.85 -24.18
N GLN A 662 -24.26 -32.83 -23.82
CA GLN A 662 -25.71 -32.95 -23.76
C GLN A 662 -26.34 -32.55 -25.10
N ASP A 663 -27.27 -33.38 -25.58
CA ASP A 663 -27.96 -33.16 -26.85
C ASP A 663 -28.68 -31.81 -26.88
N GLY A 664 -28.40 -31.02 -27.92
CA GLY A 664 -28.95 -29.67 -28.12
C GLY A 664 -28.14 -28.55 -27.48
N TRP A 665 -27.48 -28.80 -26.34
CA TRP A 665 -26.69 -27.79 -25.62
C TRP A 665 -25.27 -27.62 -26.18
N ASP A 666 -24.77 -28.57 -26.96
CA ASP A 666 -23.42 -28.58 -27.55
C ASP A 666 -22.28 -28.34 -26.53
N ALA A 667 -22.51 -28.73 -25.26
CA ALA A 667 -21.60 -28.54 -24.15
C ALA A 667 -21.61 -29.76 -23.21
N PRO A 668 -20.49 -30.07 -22.53
CA PRO A 668 -20.43 -31.11 -21.51
C PRO A 668 -21.30 -30.74 -20.30
N LEU A 669 -21.84 -31.75 -19.62
CA LEU A 669 -22.75 -31.54 -18.49
C LEU A 669 -22.14 -30.65 -17.40
N TRP A 670 -20.86 -30.81 -17.04
CA TRP A 670 -20.22 -29.95 -16.03
C TRP A 670 -20.28 -28.46 -16.38
N GLN A 671 -20.19 -28.11 -17.66
CA GLN A 671 -20.18 -26.71 -18.12
C GLN A 671 -21.58 -26.11 -18.05
N ILE A 672 -22.60 -26.94 -18.28
CA ILE A 672 -24.00 -26.55 -18.08
C ILE A 672 -24.24 -26.32 -16.59
N LEU A 673 -23.81 -27.26 -15.72
CA LEU A 673 -23.94 -27.17 -14.26
C LEU A 673 -23.25 -25.91 -13.70
N ASP A 674 -22.00 -25.66 -14.09
CA ASP A 674 -21.24 -24.45 -13.73
C ASP A 674 -22.01 -23.18 -14.16
N ALA A 675 -22.52 -23.12 -15.38
CA ALA A 675 -23.24 -21.93 -15.87
C ALA A 675 -24.49 -21.55 -15.05
N PHE A 676 -25.18 -22.50 -14.42
CA PHE A 676 -26.42 -22.22 -13.67
C PHE A 676 -26.30 -22.29 -12.14
N ASP A 677 -25.34 -23.02 -11.60
CA ASP A 677 -25.15 -23.17 -10.16
C ASP A 677 -24.15 -22.13 -9.63
N ASP A 678 -24.55 -21.35 -8.63
CA ASP A 678 -23.70 -20.30 -8.05
C ASP A 678 -22.80 -20.84 -6.92
N ASP A 679 -22.91 -22.13 -6.56
CA ASP A 679 -22.18 -22.73 -5.45
C ASP A 679 -20.84 -23.36 -5.86
N PHE A 680 -20.52 -23.45 -7.15
CA PHE A 680 -19.20 -23.85 -7.64
C PHE A 680 -18.85 -23.23 -9.00
N ARG A 681 -17.55 -23.13 -9.28
CA ARG A 681 -16.99 -22.66 -10.55
C ARG A 681 -15.91 -23.59 -11.07
N VAL A 682 -15.81 -23.73 -12.40
CA VAL A 682 -14.72 -24.46 -13.04
C VAL A 682 -13.78 -23.50 -13.76
N GLU A 683 -12.60 -23.25 -13.17
CA GLU A 683 -11.62 -22.29 -13.65
C GLU A 683 -10.25 -22.96 -13.84
N ASP A 684 -9.67 -22.86 -15.02
CA ASP A 684 -8.35 -23.42 -15.36
C ASP A 684 -8.18 -24.93 -15.01
N GLY A 685 -9.28 -25.69 -15.08
CA GLY A 685 -9.30 -27.12 -14.76
C GLY A 685 -9.48 -27.43 -13.27
N TRP A 686 -9.69 -26.41 -12.43
CA TRP A 686 -10.05 -26.54 -11.02
C TRP A 686 -11.55 -26.39 -10.82
N VAL A 687 -12.14 -27.28 -10.02
CA VAL A 687 -13.51 -27.18 -9.51
C VAL A 687 -13.43 -26.55 -8.13
N CYS A 688 -13.89 -25.31 -8.00
CA CYS A 688 -13.76 -24.49 -6.80
C CYS A 688 -15.12 -24.18 -6.17
N PHE A 689 -15.21 -24.15 -4.84
CA PHE A 689 -16.45 -23.87 -4.11
C PHE A 689 -16.33 -22.62 -3.21
N PRO A 690 -17.11 -21.55 -3.44
CA PRO A 690 -17.92 -21.29 -4.65
C PRO A 690 -17.10 -20.86 -5.86
N ASP A 691 -15.93 -20.27 -5.65
CA ASP A 691 -15.08 -19.72 -6.69
C ASP A 691 -13.60 -19.88 -6.34
N LEU A 692 -12.72 -19.62 -7.31
CA LEU A 692 -11.27 -19.75 -7.12
C LEU A 692 -10.73 -18.83 -6.00
N PRO A 693 -11.10 -17.55 -5.90
CA PRO A 693 -10.65 -16.67 -4.81
C PRO A 693 -11.00 -17.22 -3.42
N THR A 694 -12.23 -17.73 -3.23
CA THR A 694 -12.67 -18.27 -1.94
C THR A 694 -11.97 -19.59 -1.62
N ALA A 695 -11.78 -20.46 -2.62
CA ALA A 695 -11.00 -21.69 -2.45
C ALA A 695 -9.53 -21.39 -2.09
N ALA A 696 -8.91 -20.37 -2.71
CA ALA A 696 -7.57 -19.92 -2.38
C ALA A 696 -7.50 -19.34 -0.95
N GLN A 697 -8.49 -18.54 -0.54
CA GLN A 697 -8.60 -18.03 0.84
C GLN A 697 -8.68 -19.18 1.87
N ARG A 698 -9.49 -20.20 1.60
CA ARG A 698 -9.60 -21.39 2.46
C ARG A 698 -8.28 -22.16 2.55
N THR A 699 -7.53 -22.21 1.45
CA THR A 699 -6.17 -22.78 1.42
C THR A 699 -5.22 -21.98 2.31
N GLY A 700 -5.33 -20.64 2.31
CA GLY A 700 -4.60 -19.79 3.25
C GLY A 700 -4.93 -20.08 4.71
N ASN A 701 -6.22 -20.28 5.05
CA ASN A 701 -6.66 -20.66 6.39
C ASN A 701 -6.12 -22.05 6.80
N LEU A 702 -6.04 -22.99 5.85
CA LEU A 702 -5.45 -24.30 6.07
C LEU A 702 -3.95 -24.20 6.38
N LEU A 703 -3.22 -23.35 5.65
CA LEU A 703 -1.78 -23.15 5.82
C LEU A 703 -1.41 -22.41 7.13
N ALA A 704 -2.26 -21.48 7.59
CA ALA A 704 -1.98 -20.63 8.75
C ALA A 704 -1.48 -21.38 10.01
N PRO A 705 -2.07 -22.51 10.44
CA PRO A 705 -1.57 -23.26 11.60
C PRO A 705 -0.35 -24.16 11.33
N MET A 706 0.08 -24.31 10.08
CA MET A 706 1.11 -25.29 9.67
C MET A 706 2.45 -24.63 9.35
N VAL A 707 2.48 -23.30 9.24
CA VAL A 707 3.70 -22.56 8.94
C VAL A 707 4.54 -22.34 10.19
N ASN A 708 5.85 -22.48 10.03
CA ASN A 708 6.81 -22.07 11.04
C ASN A 708 6.94 -20.53 11.12
N PRO A 709 7.74 -19.97 12.04
CA PRO A 709 7.92 -18.52 12.17
C PRO A 709 8.37 -17.82 10.88
N GLU A 710 9.16 -18.49 10.04
CA GLU A 710 9.63 -17.99 8.74
C GLU A 710 8.59 -18.15 7.61
N GLY A 711 7.38 -18.63 7.91
CA GLY A 711 6.30 -18.77 6.94
C GLY A 711 6.43 -19.98 6.02
N VAL A 712 7.09 -21.05 6.48
CA VAL A 712 7.32 -22.28 5.70
C VAL A 712 6.47 -23.42 6.24
N ALA A 713 5.78 -24.13 5.34
CA ALA A 713 5.08 -25.39 5.64
C ALA A 713 5.50 -26.50 4.66
N PRO A 714 5.59 -27.77 5.10
CA PRO A 714 5.76 -28.90 4.20
C PRO A 714 4.52 -29.12 3.33
N VAL A 715 4.71 -29.41 2.04
CA VAL A 715 3.61 -29.72 1.11
C VAL A 715 2.90 -31.02 1.52
N ALA A 716 3.62 -31.97 2.10
CA ALA A 716 3.05 -33.24 2.58
C ALA A 716 1.96 -33.01 3.65
N ASP A 717 2.20 -32.10 4.58
CA ASP A 717 1.22 -31.77 5.62
C ASP A 717 -0.04 -31.13 5.00
N VAL A 718 0.12 -30.34 3.92
CA VAL A 718 -1.00 -29.73 3.18
C VAL A 718 -1.81 -30.80 2.49
N LEU A 719 -1.14 -31.77 1.85
CA LEU A 719 -1.77 -32.90 1.20
C LEU A 719 -2.65 -33.69 2.19
N GLU A 720 -2.10 -34.05 3.36
CA GLU A 720 -2.82 -34.81 4.41
C GLU A 720 -4.10 -34.14 4.93
N ARG A 721 -4.24 -32.82 4.75
CA ARG A 721 -5.37 -32.03 5.25
C ARG A 721 -6.20 -31.38 4.14
N SER A 722 -5.88 -31.69 2.89
CA SER A 722 -6.60 -31.19 1.71
C SER A 722 -7.53 -32.27 1.15
N SER A 723 -8.44 -31.87 0.26
CA SER A 723 -9.27 -32.76 -0.56
C SER A 723 -8.53 -33.32 -1.79
N LEU A 724 -7.23 -33.02 -1.94
CA LEU A 724 -6.41 -33.44 -3.08
C LEU A 724 -5.59 -34.68 -2.69
N ASP A 725 -5.43 -35.60 -3.62
CA ASP A 725 -4.81 -36.91 -3.35
C ASP A 725 -3.38 -37.06 -3.91
N ASP A 726 -2.84 -36.03 -4.58
CA ASP A 726 -1.53 -36.06 -5.23
C ASP A 726 -0.66 -34.82 -4.90
N GLU A 727 0.61 -35.05 -4.55
CA GLU A 727 1.56 -34.00 -4.15
C GLU A 727 1.91 -33.05 -5.31
N ALA A 728 1.91 -33.51 -6.56
CA ALA A 728 2.12 -32.62 -7.72
C ALA A 728 0.90 -31.72 -7.93
N VAL A 729 -0.32 -32.25 -7.77
CA VAL A 729 -1.57 -31.49 -7.83
C VAL A 729 -1.64 -30.44 -6.73
N VAL A 730 -1.30 -30.78 -5.48
CA VAL A 730 -1.25 -29.79 -4.37
C VAL A 730 -0.26 -28.67 -4.67
N ARG A 731 0.93 -28.99 -5.19
CA ARG A 731 1.91 -27.95 -5.54
C ARG A 731 1.41 -27.03 -6.64
N GLU A 732 0.69 -27.57 -7.62
CA GLU A 732 0.09 -26.76 -8.67
C GLU A 732 -1.01 -25.87 -8.11
N TRP A 733 -1.90 -26.42 -7.28
CA TRP A 733 -2.94 -25.65 -6.60
C TRP A 733 -2.36 -24.49 -5.77
N LEU A 734 -1.29 -24.74 -5.00
CA LEU A 734 -0.62 -23.71 -4.22
C LEU A 734 -0.03 -22.60 -5.09
N ARG A 735 0.48 -22.92 -6.29
CA ARG A 735 0.92 -21.90 -7.26
C ARG A 735 -0.25 -21.13 -7.85
N THR A 736 -1.37 -21.81 -8.17
CA THR A 736 -2.61 -21.17 -8.59
C THR A 736 -3.12 -20.19 -7.54
N CYS A 737 -2.99 -20.52 -6.25
CA CYS A 737 -3.29 -19.62 -5.12
C CYS A 737 -2.29 -18.45 -4.97
N GLY A 738 -1.21 -18.40 -5.75
CA GLY A 738 -0.19 -17.36 -5.68
C GLY A 738 0.94 -17.62 -4.67
N TYR A 739 1.02 -18.82 -4.08
CA TYR A 739 2.11 -19.17 -3.16
C TYR A 739 3.39 -19.57 -3.90
N HIS A 740 4.53 -19.27 -3.30
CA HIS A 740 5.82 -19.70 -3.81
C HIS A 740 6.15 -21.10 -3.27
N VAL A 741 6.40 -22.05 -4.16
CA VAL A 741 6.69 -23.46 -3.80
C VAL A 741 8.13 -23.80 -4.18
N VAL A 742 8.96 -24.16 -3.20
CA VAL A 742 10.37 -24.53 -3.39
C VAL A 742 10.59 -25.96 -2.91
N GLY A 743 10.93 -26.85 -3.84
CA GLY A 743 11.10 -28.27 -3.55
C GLY A 743 9.81 -28.91 -3.02
N ARG A 744 9.84 -29.33 -1.75
CA ARG A 744 8.72 -29.95 -1.01
C ARG A 744 8.08 -29.00 0.03
N HIS A 745 8.35 -27.71 -0.06
CA HIS A 745 7.88 -26.70 0.90
C HIS A 745 7.14 -25.56 0.20
N VAL A 746 6.17 -24.97 0.90
CA VAL A 746 5.43 -23.79 0.46
C VAL A 746 5.75 -22.61 1.38
N PHE A 747 5.91 -21.43 0.77
CA PHE A 747 6.23 -20.19 1.48
C PHE A 747 4.99 -19.30 1.48
N THR A 748 4.47 -18.99 2.66
CA THR A 748 3.34 -18.07 2.82
C THR A 748 3.77 -16.61 2.96
N ARG A 749 5.03 -16.36 3.31
CA ARG A 749 5.63 -15.03 3.46
C ARG A 749 6.79 -14.82 2.48
N ALA A 750 6.54 -14.98 1.19
CA ALA A 750 7.59 -14.86 0.16
C ALA A 750 7.62 -13.49 -0.55
N GLY A 751 7.05 -12.44 0.04
CA GLY A 751 6.95 -11.11 -0.60
C GLY A 751 8.28 -10.36 -0.69
N SER A 752 9.20 -10.59 0.25
CA SER A 752 10.49 -9.88 0.32
C SER A 752 11.70 -10.81 0.23
N ILE A 753 12.82 -10.27 -0.25
CA ILE A 753 14.13 -10.95 -0.30
C ILE A 753 14.51 -11.55 1.07
N PRO A 754 14.50 -10.78 2.18
CA PRO A 754 14.86 -11.35 3.48
C PRO A 754 13.90 -12.44 3.95
N ALA A 755 12.58 -12.33 3.68
CA ALA A 755 11.64 -13.36 4.08
C ALA A 755 11.86 -14.69 3.32
N ARG A 756 12.21 -14.62 2.03
CA ARG A 756 12.61 -15.80 1.24
C ARG A 756 13.93 -16.40 1.74
N ALA A 757 14.91 -15.56 2.05
CA ALA A 757 16.18 -16.02 2.61
C ALA A 757 16.00 -16.71 3.97
N ALA A 758 15.16 -16.17 4.85
CA ALA A 758 14.80 -16.77 6.12
C ALA A 758 14.10 -18.12 5.93
N ALA A 759 13.15 -18.22 4.98
CA ALA A 759 12.49 -19.47 4.63
C ALA A 759 13.49 -20.54 4.17
N VAL A 760 14.41 -20.19 3.27
CA VAL A 760 15.47 -21.09 2.79
C VAL A 760 16.37 -21.57 3.94
N LEU A 761 16.83 -20.67 4.80
CA LEU A 761 17.66 -21.01 5.95
C LEU A 761 16.91 -21.91 6.95
N SER A 762 15.61 -21.65 7.16
CA SER A 762 14.75 -22.47 8.02
C SER A 762 14.65 -23.92 7.51
N ILE A 763 14.59 -24.10 6.18
CA ILE A 763 14.59 -25.43 5.54
C ILE A 763 15.97 -26.10 5.65
N ALA A 764 17.06 -25.34 5.45
CA ALA A 764 18.41 -25.88 5.50
C ALA A 764 18.83 -26.29 6.92
N GLY A 765 18.42 -25.55 7.94
CA GLY A 765 18.72 -25.84 9.34
C GLY A 765 20.16 -25.57 9.76
N HIS A 766 20.97 -24.93 8.91
CA HIS A 766 22.34 -24.51 9.22
C HIS A 766 22.69 -23.21 8.47
N PRO A 767 23.73 -22.47 8.89
CA PRO A 767 24.16 -21.28 8.18
C PRO A 767 24.57 -21.58 6.74
N MET A 768 24.24 -20.67 5.83
CA MET A 768 24.53 -20.79 4.39
C MET A 768 25.25 -19.53 3.90
N SER A 769 26.02 -19.69 2.83
CA SER A 769 26.59 -18.56 2.11
C SER A 769 25.52 -17.79 1.33
N VAL A 770 25.76 -16.52 1.04
CA VAL A 770 24.83 -15.70 0.23
C VAL A 770 24.52 -16.39 -1.10
N ALA A 771 25.52 -16.95 -1.77
CA ALA A 771 25.35 -17.61 -3.07
C ALA A 771 24.44 -18.85 -2.98
N GLU A 772 24.57 -19.64 -1.92
CA GLU A 772 23.72 -20.82 -1.71
C GLU A 772 22.27 -20.41 -1.41
N ILE A 773 22.06 -19.38 -0.59
CA ILE A 773 20.72 -18.86 -0.28
C ILE A 773 20.07 -18.30 -1.55
N TYR A 774 20.82 -17.51 -2.33
CA TYR A 774 20.34 -16.94 -3.58
C TYR A 774 19.93 -18.02 -4.59
N ALA A 775 20.74 -19.06 -4.75
CA ALA A 775 20.44 -20.19 -5.63
C ALA A 775 19.20 -20.97 -5.18
N ALA A 776 19.05 -21.21 -3.87
CA ALA A 776 17.90 -21.93 -3.32
C ALA A 776 16.60 -21.12 -3.30
N ALA A 777 16.69 -19.79 -3.26
CA ALA A 777 15.54 -18.88 -3.34
C ALA A 777 15.01 -18.67 -4.77
N SER A 778 15.70 -19.19 -5.80
CA SER A 778 15.33 -19.04 -7.23
C SER A 778 15.17 -17.57 -7.69
N GLU A 779 16.03 -16.67 -7.21
CA GLU A 779 15.94 -15.23 -7.48
C GLU A 779 16.46 -14.86 -8.88
N THR A 780 15.72 -13.99 -9.60
CA THR A 780 16.10 -13.45 -10.93
C THR A 780 16.74 -12.06 -10.87
N LYS A 781 16.77 -11.44 -9.68
CA LYS A 781 17.38 -10.11 -9.44
C LYS A 781 18.90 -10.18 -9.31
N SER A 782 19.58 -9.03 -9.32
CA SER A 782 21.04 -8.97 -9.15
C SER A 782 21.49 -9.45 -7.76
N ASP A 783 22.60 -10.19 -7.69
CA ASP A 783 23.26 -10.65 -6.46
C ASP A 783 23.52 -9.50 -5.46
N ARG A 784 23.80 -8.28 -5.95
CA ARG A 784 23.99 -7.09 -5.12
C ARG A 784 22.70 -6.65 -4.40
N SER A 785 21.57 -6.63 -5.11
CA SER A 785 20.27 -6.29 -4.51
C SER A 785 19.85 -7.35 -3.48
N PHE A 786 20.16 -8.62 -3.76
CA PHE A 786 19.93 -9.71 -2.83
C PHE A 786 20.73 -9.54 -1.54
N ARG A 787 22.04 -9.33 -1.64
CA ARG A 787 22.93 -9.05 -0.49
C ARG A 787 22.46 -7.89 0.36
N ASN A 788 22.10 -6.78 -0.28
CA ASN A 788 21.62 -5.60 0.44
C ASN A 788 20.29 -5.87 1.16
N GLY A 789 19.41 -6.67 0.55
CA GLY A 789 18.13 -7.05 1.13
C GLY A 789 18.23 -7.92 2.39
N LEU A 790 19.32 -8.68 2.58
CA LEU A 790 19.49 -9.52 3.78
C LEU A 790 19.63 -8.71 5.06
N TYR A 791 20.19 -7.49 5.00
CA TYR A 791 20.35 -6.60 6.14
C TYR A 791 19.05 -5.93 6.60
N ALA A 792 17.98 -6.01 5.81
CA ALA A 792 16.71 -5.34 6.09
C ALA A 792 15.79 -6.15 7.02
N SER A 793 16.28 -7.20 7.68
CA SER A 793 15.46 -8.08 8.50
C SER A 793 16.16 -8.54 9.78
N ASP A 794 15.48 -8.35 10.91
CA ASP A 794 15.92 -8.81 12.23
C ASP A 794 15.89 -10.33 12.40
N ALA A 795 15.23 -11.06 11.48
CA ALA A 795 15.16 -12.52 11.51
C ALA A 795 16.45 -13.18 10.98
N LEU A 796 17.29 -12.39 10.30
CA LEU A 796 18.55 -12.82 9.72
C LEU A 796 19.71 -12.15 10.44
N MET A 797 20.77 -12.91 10.67
CA MET A 797 22.00 -12.38 11.23
C MET A 797 23.20 -12.90 10.45
N ARG A 798 24.21 -12.04 10.33
CA ARG A 798 25.46 -12.40 9.69
C ARG A 798 26.34 -13.14 10.70
N VAL A 799 26.81 -14.33 10.36
CA VAL A 799 27.65 -15.18 11.23
C VAL A 799 29.06 -15.40 10.68
N GLY A 800 29.41 -14.69 9.61
CA GLY A 800 30.75 -14.72 9.05
C GLY A 800 30.89 -13.77 7.87
N VAL A 801 32.05 -13.80 7.21
CA VAL A 801 32.33 -12.90 6.09
C VAL A 801 31.31 -13.02 4.96
N ASP A 802 30.79 -14.22 4.68
CA ASP A 802 29.79 -14.45 3.63
C ASP A 802 28.64 -15.36 4.08
N LYS A 803 28.53 -15.64 5.39
CA LYS A 803 27.55 -16.59 5.94
C LYS A 803 26.45 -15.89 6.71
N TRP A 804 25.23 -16.38 6.52
CA TRP A 804 24.02 -15.90 7.18
C TRP A 804 23.29 -17.04 7.88
N ALA A 805 22.62 -16.69 8.97
CA ALA A 805 21.88 -17.60 9.84
C ALA A 805 20.56 -16.96 10.28
N LEU A 806 19.66 -17.77 10.81
CA LEU A 806 18.47 -17.25 11.50
C LEU A 806 18.85 -16.75 12.89
N THR A 807 18.34 -15.57 13.27
CA THR A 807 18.62 -14.95 14.57
C THR A 807 18.23 -15.86 15.75
N ARG A 808 17.13 -16.61 15.61
CA ARG A 808 16.66 -17.58 16.62
C ARG A 808 17.58 -18.79 16.84
N TRP A 809 18.64 -18.96 16.05
CA TRP A 809 19.65 -19.99 16.30
C TRP A 809 20.67 -19.58 17.36
N GLU A 810 20.58 -18.35 17.89
CA GLU A 810 21.39 -17.86 19.03
C GLU A 810 22.90 -17.99 18.80
N MET A 811 23.33 -17.77 17.55
CA MET A 811 24.75 -17.77 17.19
C MET A 811 25.40 -16.42 17.56
N GLU A 812 26.74 -16.36 17.59
CA GLU A 812 27.46 -15.08 17.76
C GLU A 812 27.46 -14.31 16.42
N GLU A 813 26.99 -13.06 16.43
CA GLU A 813 26.93 -12.22 15.24
C GLU A 813 28.33 -11.75 14.83
N TYR A 814 28.60 -11.77 13.53
CA TYR A 814 29.80 -11.19 12.93
C TYR A 814 29.63 -9.67 12.76
N THR A 815 30.13 -8.91 13.73
CA THR A 815 30.10 -7.43 13.73
C THR A 815 31.27 -6.80 12.97
N GLY A 816 32.30 -7.58 12.67
CA GLY A 816 33.51 -7.12 11.98
C GLY A 816 34.77 -7.44 12.77
N ILE A 817 35.92 -7.46 12.09
CA ILE A 817 37.19 -7.90 12.70
C ILE A 817 37.58 -7.01 13.88
N ALA A 818 37.48 -5.69 13.74
CA ALA A 818 37.84 -4.73 14.79
C ALA A 818 36.97 -4.89 16.04
N ASP A 819 35.66 -5.00 15.87
CA ASP A 819 34.69 -5.14 16.97
C ASP A 819 34.85 -6.48 17.68
N LEU A 820 35.06 -7.57 16.94
CA LEU A 820 35.33 -8.88 17.54
C LEU A 820 36.64 -8.88 18.34
N ILE A 821 37.70 -8.23 17.82
CA ILE A 821 38.94 -8.03 18.58
C ILE A 821 38.65 -7.18 19.83
N ALA A 822 37.87 -6.09 19.71
CA ALA A 822 37.47 -5.23 20.83
C ALA A 822 36.79 -6.04 21.93
N GLN A 823 35.78 -6.82 21.59
CA GLN A 823 35.03 -7.65 22.53
C GLN A 823 35.95 -8.65 23.27
N ARG A 824 36.88 -9.29 22.56
CA ARG A 824 37.82 -10.24 23.19
C ARG A 824 38.84 -9.53 24.08
N VAL A 825 39.38 -8.40 23.65
CA VAL A 825 40.33 -7.59 24.44
C VAL A 825 39.63 -6.97 25.65
N ASP A 826 38.44 -6.40 25.51
CA ASP A 826 37.69 -5.79 26.61
C ASP A 826 37.27 -6.83 27.66
N ALA A 827 36.96 -8.06 27.22
CA ALA A 827 36.61 -9.15 28.13
C ALA A 827 37.82 -9.72 28.90
N ARG A 828 39.03 -9.70 28.32
CA ARG A 828 40.22 -10.40 28.86
C ARG A 828 41.36 -9.47 29.26
N GLY A 829 41.24 -8.18 28.99
CA GLY A 829 42.28 -7.15 29.13
C GLY A 829 43.31 -7.18 28.01
N GLU A 830 43.88 -8.35 27.72
CA GLU A 830 44.86 -8.56 26.66
C GLU A 830 44.69 -9.95 26.01
N VAL A 831 44.97 -10.09 24.72
CA VAL A 831 44.78 -11.35 23.98
C VAL A 831 45.94 -11.60 23.03
N ALA A 832 46.43 -12.83 22.96
CA ALA A 832 47.50 -13.18 22.01
C ALA A 832 47.00 -13.05 20.56
N VAL A 833 47.82 -12.45 19.68
CA VAL A 833 47.47 -12.28 18.26
C VAL A 833 47.20 -13.61 17.59
N ASP A 834 47.98 -14.65 17.91
CA ASP A 834 47.81 -15.98 17.31
C ASP A 834 46.50 -16.66 17.75
N GLU A 835 46.04 -16.40 18.97
CA GLU A 835 44.74 -16.88 19.48
C GLU A 835 43.59 -16.21 18.73
N LEU A 836 43.64 -14.89 18.54
CA LEU A 836 42.66 -14.15 17.74
C LEU A 836 42.63 -14.64 16.28
N ILE A 837 43.78 -14.97 15.71
CA ILE A 837 43.85 -15.52 14.35
C ILE A 837 43.16 -16.88 14.28
N GLU A 838 43.48 -17.80 15.19
CA GLU A 838 42.90 -19.14 15.21
C GLU A 838 41.38 -19.09 15.39
N GLU A 839 40.93 -18.33 16.39
CA GLU A 839 39.51 -18.18 16.71
C GLU A 839 38.73 -17.54 15.56
N LEU A 840 39.13 -16.35 15.11
CA LEU A 840 38.34 -15.59 14.15
C LEU A 840 38.36 -16.22 12.75
N THR A 841 39.48 -16.80 12.34
CA THR A 841 39.57 -17.52 11.05
C THR A 841 38.67 -18.76 11.07
N GLY A 842 38.64 -19.50 12.18
CA GLY A 842 37.82 -20.70 12.33
C GLY A 842 36.32 -20.40 12.40
N ALA A 843 35.92 -19.41 13.19
CA ALA A 843 34.52 -19.08 13.43
C ALA A 843 33.87 -18.28 12.29
N TYR A 844 34.59 -17.31 11.71
CA TYR A 844 33.99 -16.31 10.83
C TYR A 844 34.52 -16.32 9.39
N GLY A 845 35.56 -17.09 9.09
CA GLY A 845 36.16 -17.19 7.75
C GLY A 845 36.92 -15.94 7.32
N VAL A 846 37.44 -15.15 8.28
CA VAL A 846 38.33 -14.01 8.00
C VAL A 846 39.76 -14.48 7.72
N SER A 847 40.57 -13.66 7.04
CA SER A 847 41.98 -14.01 6.79
C SER A 847 42.87 -13.67 7.99
N ALA A 848 43.86 -14.52 8.28
CA ALA A 848 44.86 -14.26 9.32
C ALA A 848 45.59 -12.93 9.14
N GLN A 849 45.84 -12.52 7.90
CA GLN A 849 46.47 -11.24 7.60
C GLN A 849 45.57 -10.05 7.98
N SER A 850 44.27 -10.15 7.72
CA SER A 850 43.31 -9.12 8.11
C SER A 850 43.24 -8.98 9.64
N VAL A 851 43.20 -10.09 10.37
CA VAL A 851 43.21 -10.06 11.85
C VAL A 851 44.46 -9.35 12.38
N ARG A 852 45.65 -9.67 11.88
CA ARG A 852 46.90 -8.98 12.29
C ARG A 852 46.87 -7.48 12.02
N THR A 853 46.37 -7.11 10.85
CA THR A 853 46.25 -5.72 10.44
C THR A 853 45.34 -4.93 11.38
N TYR A 854 44.14 -5.44 11.66
CA TYR A 854 43.20 -4.79 12.57
C TYR A 854 43.68 -4.80 14.02
N ALA A 855 44.38 -5.85 14.46
CA ALA A 855 44.98 -5.92 15.79
C ALA A 855 46.10 -4.88 16.01
N SER A 856 46.70 -4.35 14.94
CA SER A 856 47.88 -3.47 15.01
C SER A 856 47.58 -1.99 14.74
N VAL A 857 46.32 -1.63 14.47
CA VAL A 857 45.91 -0.28 14.04
C VAL A 857 44.68 0.18 14.81
N GLY A 858 44.51 1.50 14.92
CA GLY A 858 43.36 2.13 15.56
C GLY A 858 43.43 2.01 17.07
N ASP A 859 42.36 1.46 17.65
CA ASP A 859 42.15 1.33 19.10
C ASP A 859 43.07 0.30 19.76
N PHE A 860 43.85 -0.43 18.96
CA PHE A 860 44.70 -1.52 19.44
C PHE A 860 46.18 -1.26 19.17
N GLU A 861 47.02 -1.82 20.04
CA GLU A 861 48.45 -1.95 19.84
C GLU A 861 48.91 -3.37 20.12
N VAL A 862 49.95 -3.80 19.42
CA VAL A 862 50.57 -5.12 19.59
C VAL A 862 51.95 -4.94 20.19
N ASP A 863 52.16 -5.55 21.36
CA ASP A 863 53.46 -5.59 22.02
C ASP A 863 53.71 -7.00 22.56
N GLY A 864 54.90 -7.54 22.29
CA GLY A 864 55.25 -8.92 22.65
C GLY A 864 54.34 -10.01 22.03
N GLY A 865 53.63 -9.72 20.94
CA GLY A 865 52.67 -10.65 20.31
C GLY A 865 51.28 -10.65 20.97
N VAL A 866 51.01 -9.72 21.87
CA VAL A 866 49.75 -9.55 22.58
C VAL A 866 49.07 -8.26 22.14
N VAL A 867 47.77 -8.33 21.85
CA VAL A 867 46.90 -7.20 21.50
C VAL A 867 46.31 -6.60 22.76
N ARG A 868 46.38 -5.27 22.89
CA ARG A 868 45.80 -4.50 24.00
C ARG A 868 45.09 -3.27 23.46
N ARG A 869 44.16 -2.70 24.24
CA ARG A 869 43.63 -1.35 23.99
C ARG A 869 44.77 -0.34 24.06
N ARG A 870 44.86 0.53 23.06
CA ARG A 870 45.86 1.60 23.00
C ARG A 870 45.58 2.65 24.08
N ALA A 871 46.62 3.06 24.79
CA ALA A 871 46.51 4.04 25.88
C ALA A 871 46.46 5.50 25.39
N GLU A 872 47.14 5.81 24.29
CA GLU A 872 47.19 7.15 23.69
C GLU A 872 46.40 7.19 22.37
N PRO A 873 45.69 8.29 22.04
CA PRO A 873 44.99 8.40 20.77
C PRO A 873 45.94 8.23 19.58
N MET A 874 45.47 7.54 18.54
CA MET A 874 46.27 7.37 17.34
C MET A 874 46.49 8.72 16.65
N THR A 875 47.75 9.10 16.44
CA THR A 875 48.11 10.34 15.73
C THR A 875 48.56 10.06 14.31
N ASN A 876 48.10 10.84 13.34
CA ASN A 876 48.59 10.75 11.96
C ASN A 876 49.93 11.49 11.81
N SER A 877 51.04 10.75 11.76
CA SER A 877 52.39 11.32 11.61
C SER A 877 52.84 11.47 10.14
N ALA A 878 51.95 11.23 9.17
CA ALA A 878 52.30 11.37 7.75
C ALA A 878 52.52 12.85 7.39
N THR A 879 53.39 13.12 6.43
CA THR A 879 53.55 14.47 5.87
C THR A 879 53.06 14.52 4.43
N PRO A 880 52.46 15.64 3.98
CA PRO A 880 52.09 15.81 2.58
C PRO A 880 53.28 15.68 1.61
N GLU A 881 54.50 16.00 2.06
CA GLU A 881 55.73 15.95 1.27
C GLU A 881 56.17 14.53 0.89
N ASP A 882 55.69 13.55 1.63
CA ASP A 882 56.11 12.15 1.53
C ASP A 882 55.03 11.26 0.92
N ALA A 883 53.83 11.81 0.70
CA ALA A 883 52.70 11.08 0.14
C ALA A 883 52.73 11.07 -1.40
N ASN A 884 52.65 9.88 -2.01
CA ASN A 884 52.49 9.75 -3.45
C ASN A 884 51.14 10.36 -3.91
N GLY A 885 51.13 10.99 -5.09
CA GLY A 885 49.97 11.63 -5.69
C GLY A 885 49.62 13.02 -5.15
N LEU A 886 50.25 13.49 -4.07
CA LEU A 886 50.13 14.88 -3.62
C LEU A 886 51.17 15.77 -4.30
N TYR A 887 50.73 16.91 -4.83
CA TYR A 887 51.61 17.87 -5.48
C TYR A 887 51.26 19.30 -5.08
N MET A 888 52.28 20.15 -5.01
CA MET A 888 52.17 21.56 -4.65
C MET A 888 51.56 22.36 -5.81
N ARG A 889 50.42 22.99 -5.57
CA ARG A 889 49.73 23.87 -6.52
C ARG A 889 49.24 25.12 -5.80
N ASN A 890 49.58 26.29 -6.32
CA ASN A 890 49.22 27.59 -5.73
C ASN A 890 49.57 27.70 -4.22
N GLY A 891 50.69 27.08 -3.80
CA GLY A 891 51.13 27.08 -2.41
C GLY A 891 50.44 26.08 -1.49
N ARG A 892 49.62 25.16 -2.02
CA ARG A 892 48.91 24.11 -1.25
C ARG A 892 49.15 22.72 -1.82
N TRP A 893 49.07 21.70 -0.96
CA TRP A 893 49.15 20.30 -1.37
C TRP A 893 47.79 19.83 -1.90
N CYS A 894 47.75 19.48 -3.18
CA CYS A 894 46.55 18.97 -3.85
C CYS A 894 46.77 17.52 -4.30
N TYR A 895 45.72 16.70 -4.25
CA TYR A 895 45.78 15.31 -4.72
C TYR A 895 45.44 15.23 -6.21
N LEU A 896 46.35 14.67 -7.00
CA LEU A 896 46.12 14.37 -8.42
C LEU A 896 45.55 12.95 -8.53
N MET A 897 44.31 12.85 -8.99
CA MET A 897 43.58 11.59 -9.09
C MET A 897 43.17 11.29 -10.53
N THR A 898 43.31 10.04 -10.94
CA THR A 898 42.73 9.53 -12.19
C THR A 898 41.33 8.97 -11.93
N VAL A 899 40.35 9.39 -12.74
CA VAL A 899 38.95 9.01 -12.58
C VAL A 899 38.71 7.57 -13.03
N THR A 900 38.14 6.75 -12.15
CA THR A 900 37.83 5.34 -12.39
C THR A 900 36.32 5.13 -12.61
N LYS A 901 35.93 3.90 -12.97
CA LYS A 901 34.49 3.54 -13.09
C LYS A 901 33.75 3.63 -11.76
N ASP A 902 34.45 3.44 -10.64
CA ASP A 902 33.82 3.42 -9.32
C ASP A 902 33.46 4.83 -8.83
N HIS A 903 34.29 5.82 -9.17
CA HIS A 903 33.99 7.23 -8.92
C HIS A 903 32.74 7.68 -9.69
N LEU A 904 32.62 7.30 -10.97
CA LEU A 904 31.47 7.62 -11.82
C LEU A 904 30.18 6.88 -11.40
N ARG A 905 30.31 5.77 -10.69
CA ARG A 905 29.17 5.01 -10.11
C ARG A 905 28.71 5.56 -8.76
N GLY A 906 29.44 6.52 -8.20
CA GLY A 906 29.10 7.15 -6.92
C GLY A 906 29.68 6.46 -5.69
N SER A 907 30.77 5.68 -5.85
CA SER A 907 31.51 5.18 -4.71
C SER A 907 32.36 6.31 -4.10
N GLY A 908 32.48 6.31 -2.76
CA GLY A 908 33.51 7.10 -2.09
C GLY A 908 34.92 6.66 -2.49
N PHE A 909 35.92 7.44 -2.12
CA PHE A 909 37.32 7.19 -2.48
C PHE A 909 38.26 7.52 -1.32
N THR A 910 39.52 7.14 -1.44
CA THR A 910 40.53 7.40 -0.41
C THR A 910 41.47 8.52 -0.82
N VAL A 911 41.87 9.35 0.14
CA VAL A 911 42.93 10.36 -0.06
C VAL A 911 44.22 9.95 0.66
N PRO A 912 45.40 10.37 0.17
CA PRO A 912 46.66 10.04 0.83
C PRO A 912 46.72 10.58 2.27
N ASN A 913 47.27 9.79 3.20
CA ASN A 913 47.32 10.12 4.64
C ASN A 913 48.02 11.44 4.96
N GLY A 914 49.01 11.85 4.15
CA GLY A 914 49.65 13.16 4.31
C GLY A 914 48.67 14.32 4.13
N MET A 915 47.65 14.15 3.28
CA MET A 915 46.62 15.16 3.04
C MET A 915 45.69 15.32 4.25
N THR A 916 45.42 14.22 4.97
CA THR A 916 44.59 14.24 6.17
C THR A 916 45.35 14.53 7.46
N ALA A 917 46.67 14.34 7.48
CA ALA A 917 47.51 14.82 8.58
C ALA A 917 47.42 16.36 8.69
N ASP A 918 47.39 17.07 7.56
CA ASP A 918 47.25 18.53 7.50
C ASP A 918 45.89 19.03 8.03
N LEU A 919 44.88 18.16 8.09
CA LEU A 919 43.55 18.47 8.63
C LEU A 919 43.45 18.29 10.15
N GLY A 920 44.43 17.64 10.79
CA GLY A 920 44.38 17.32 12.21
C GLY A 920 43.19 16.44 12.62
N LEU A 921 42.75 15.53 11.75
CA LEU A 921 41.62 14.64 12.05
C LEU A 921 41.96 13.69 13.21
N GLU A 922 41.05 13.57 14.17
CA GLU A 922 41.10 12.49 15.16
C GLU A 922 40.65 11.17 14.53
N TRP A 923 41.11 10.05 15.11
CA TRP A 923 40.79 8.71 14.61
C TRP A 923 39.29 8.42 14.71
N ASN A 924 38.68 8.00 13.60
CA ASN A 924 37.25 7.76 13.41
C ASN A 924 36.33 8.98 13.63
N GLU A 925 36.87 10.19 13.84
CA GLU A 925 36.06 11.40 13.93
C GLU A 925 35.83 11.99 12.53
N PRO A 926 34.57 12.08 12.06
CA PRO A 926 34.28 12.67 10.76
C PRO A 926 34.41 14.18 10.81
N ARG A 927 35.03 14.76 9.78
CA ARG A 927 35.01 16.21 9.53
C ARG A 927 34.19 16.50 8.29
N GLU A 928 33.30 17.48 8.41
CA GLU A 928 32.52 18.00 7.28
C GLU A 928 33.20 19.24 6.72
N LEU A 929 33.39 19.26 5.40
CA LEU A 929 33.92 20.40 4.67
C LEU A 929 32.85 20.96 3.73
N PRO A 930 32.62 22.28 3.73
CA PRO A 930 31.73 22.90 2.75
C PRO A 930 32.31 22.77 1.33
N CYS A 931 31.44 22.65 0.34
CA CYS A 931 31.76 22.64 -1.09
C CYS A 931 30.62 23.26 -1.91
N ASP A 932 30.80 23.41 -3.22
CA ASP A 932 29.83 24.06 -4.12
C ASP A 932 28.48 23.31 -4.23
N TRP A 933 28.39 22.10 -3.66
CA TRP A 933 27.24 21.20 -3.79
C TRP A 933 26.75 20.65 -2.44
N GLY A 934 27.09 21.33 -1.34
CA GLY A 934 26.69 20.97 0.02
C GLY A 934 27.88 20.75 0.95
N THR A 935 27.75 19.84 1.90
CA THR A 935 28.85 19.42 2.78
C THR A 935 29.42 18.08 2.34
N HIS A 936 30.73 17.92 2.48
CA HIS A 936 31.43 16.69 2.15
C HIS A 936 32.16 16.12 3.36
N ARG A 937 31.86 14.86 3.68
CA ARG A 937 32.38 14.17 4.85
C ARG A 937 33.70 13.48 4.53
N ILE A 938 34.69 13.71 5.40
CA ILE A 938 36.01 13.05 5.39
C ILE A 938 36.20 12.38 6.75
N VAL A 939 36.60 11.11 6.74
CA VAL A 939 36.87 10.35 7.96
C VAL A 939 38.23 9.70 7.85
N TRP A 940 39.10 9.90 8.84
CA TRP A 940 40.33 9.14 8.96
C TRP A 940 40.07 7.91 9.84
N GLY A 941 40.05 6.72 9.24
CA GLY A 941 39.65 5.49 9.93
C GLY A 941 40.19 4.23 9.25
N ASN A 942 39.67 3.07 9.65
CA ASN A 942 39.81 1.78 8.95
C ASN A 942 41.23 1.47 8.41
N VAL A 943 42.10 0.91 9.26
CA VAL A 943 43.50 0.58 8.91
C VAL A 943 44.35 1.80 8.51
N GLY A 944 43.99 2.99 8.96
CA GLY A 944 44.86 4.17 8.84
C GLY A 944 44.61 4.99 7.58
N VAL A 945 43.56 4.73 6.80
CA VAL A 945 43.30 5.38 5.51
C VAL A 945 42.09 6.30 5.60
N SER A 946 42.16 7.45 4.92
CA SER A 946 41.08 8.42 4.95
C SER A 946 40.05 8.14 3.87
N SER A 947 38.78 7.97 4.26
CA SER A 947 37.65 7.84 3.33
C SER A 947 36.98 9.19 3.10
N VAL A 948 36.71 9.48 1.84
CA VAL A 948 35.99 10.67 1.36
C VAL A 948 34.74 10.22 0.63
N GLY A 949 33.66 11.00 0.77
CA GLY A 949 32.37 10.73 0.12
C GLY A 949 32.43 10.70 -1.41
N SER A 950 31.28 10.42 -2.03
CA SER A 950 31.15 10.34 -3.49
C SER A 950 31.31 11.71 -4.17
N ILE A 951 32.13 11.77 -5.22
CA ILE A 951 32.29 12.95 -6.09
C ILE A 951 31.57 12.83 -7.44
N LYS A 952 30.69 11.83 -7.61
CA LYS A 952 30.03 11.54 -8.89
C LYS A 952 29.35 12.76 -9.50
N ARG A 953 28.52 13.47 -8.71
CA ARG A 953 27.76 14.64 -9.16
C ARG A 953 28.67 15.73 -9.73
N VAL A 954 29.87 15.87 -9.18
CA VAL A 954 30.89 16.85 -9.59
C VAL A 954 31.57 16.43 -10.89
N LEU A 955 31.90 15.14 -11.01
CA LEU A 955 32.50 14.61 -12.22
C LEU A 955 31.54 14.71 -13.41
N GLU A 956 30.26 14.44 -13.18
CA GLU A 956 29.18 14.56 -14.18
C GLU A 956 28.99 16.02 -14.62
N SER A 957 28.92 16.97 -13.68
CA SER A 957 28.74 18.39 -14.01
C SER A 957 29.92 18.98 -14.79
N MET A 958 31.14 18.47 -14.56
CA MET A 958 32.34 18.87 -15.31
C MET A 958 32.53 18.12 -16.65
N GLY A 959 31.68 17.14 -16.96
CA GLY A 959 31.84 16.28 -18.14
C GLY A 959 33.17 15.51 -18.14
N VAL A 960 33.58 15.00 -16.98
CA VAL A 960 34.83 14.26 -16.77
C VAL A 960 34.57 12.75 -16.85
N GLY A 961 35.30 12.08 -17.74
CA GLY A 961 35.12 10.66 -18.04
C GLY A 961 36.12 9.73 -17.35
N LYS A 962 35.95 8.42 -17.55
CA LYS A 962 36.92 7.41 -17.08
C LYS A 962 38.27 7.66 -17.76
N GLY A 963 39.33 7.75 -16.96
CA GLY A 963 40.70 7.99 -17.44
C GLY A 963 41.10 9.46 -17.48
N ASP A 964 40.14 10.39 -17.35
CA ASP A 964 40.46 11.80 -17.12
C ASP A 964 41.10 11.98 -15.73
N ARG A 965 41.83 13.08 -15.56
CA ARG A 965 42.46 13.44 -14.28
C ARG A 965 41.77 14.65 -13.64
N VAL A 966 41.69 14.64 -12.32
CA VAL A 966 41.16 15.75 -11.51
C VAL A 966 42.09 16.06 -10.34
N TRP A 967 42.05 17.31 -9.91
CA TRP A 967 42.68 17.77 -8.68
C TRP A 967 41.65 17.81 -7.56
N ILE A 968 41.98 17.18 -6.44
CA ILE A 968 41.25 17.32 -5.18
C ILE A 968 42.04 18.28 -4.29
N ASP A 969 41.38 19.32 -3.80
CA ASP A 969 41.95 20.31 -2.89
C ASP A 969 41.03 20.47 -1.67
N LEU A 970 41.60 20.35 -0.48
CA LEU A 970 40.89 20.45 0.81
C LEU A 970 41.05 21.83 1.45
N HIS A 971 41.77 22.76 0.80
CA HIS A 971 41.95 24.16 1.26
C HIS A 971 42.29 24.24 2.76
N GLN A 972 43.24 23.40 3.23
CA GLN A 972 43.64 23.33 4.64
C GLN A 972 42.49 23.06 5.64
N GLY A 973 41.42 22.39 5.18
CA GLY A 973 40.26 22.03 5.99
C GLY A 973 39.19 23.11 6.08
N GLU A 974 39.24 24.13 5.23
CA GLU A 974 38.20 25.15 5.14
C GLU A 974 37.15 24.84 4.07
N TYR A 975 37.54 24.14 3.00
CA TYR A 975 36.67 23.96 1.83
C TYR A 975 37.09 22.75 0.98
N PHE A 976 36.14 22.01 0.42
CA PHE A 976 36.41 20.88 -0.48
C PHE A 976 36.11 21.27 -1.93
N SER A 977 37.08 21.06 -2.83
CA SER A 977 36.89 21.34 -4.25
C SER A 977 37.52 20.29 -5.16
N VAL A 978 36.89 20.09 -6.32
CA VAL A 978 37.39 19.25 -7.41
C VAL A 978 37.54 20.11 -8.66
N THR A 979 38.71 20.08 -9.28
CA THR A 979 38.95 20.80 -10.55
C THR A 979 39.57 19.89 -11.59
N ARG A 980 39.33 20.16 -12.88
CA ARG A 980 39.92 19.35 -13.96
C ARG A 980 41.45 19.49 -13.95
N ALA A 981 42.15 18.37 -14.08
CA ALA A 981 43.60 18.36 -14.30
C ALA A 981 43.89 18.21 -15.80
N LEU A 982 45.14 18.48 -16.19
CA LEU A 982 45.58 18.20 -17.56
C LEU A 982 45.43 16.70 -17.85
N PRO A 983 44.95 16.28 -19.03
CA PRO A 983 44.89 14.87 -19.38
C PRO A 983 46.29 14.25 -19.38
N ALA A 984 46.38 12.94 -19.16
CA ALA A 984 47.62 12.20 -19.40
C ALA A 984 47.65 11.78 -20.87
N THR A 985 48.57 12.34 -21.64
CA THR A 985 48.84 12.00 -23.03
C THR A 985 49.67 10.72 -23.07
N VAL A 986 49.00 9.60 -23.29
CA VAL A 986 49.59 8.25 -23.18
C VAL A 986 50.71 7.98 -24.20
N GLU A 987 50.88 8.81 -25.25
CA GLU A 987 51.77 8.50 -26.39
C GLU A 987 52.77 9.61 -26.81
N ALA A 988 52.85 10.77 -26.14
CA ALA A 988 53.65 11.90 -26.66
C ALA A 988 54.85 12.37 -25.82
N SER A 989 54.84 12.13 -24.50
CA SER A 989 55.83 12.70 -23.59
C SER A 989 56.92 11.68 -23.24
N ALA A 990 58.19 12.00 -23.54
CA ALA A 990 59.35 11.22 -23.11
C ALA A 990 60.28 12.09 -22.25
N GLY A 991 61.09 11.45 -21.40
CA GLY A 991 62.07 12.19 -20.59
C GLY A 991 61.43 13.11 -19.55
N THR A 992 61.97 14.32 -19.38
CA THR A 992 61.50 15.30 -18.39
C THR A 992 60.11 15.88 -18.67
N ALA A 993 59.65 15.85 -19.93
CA ALA A 993 58.28 16.24 -20.28
C ALA A 993 57.23 15.28 -19.68
N TRP A 994 57.52 13.97 -19.66
CA TRP A 994 56.66 12.98 -19.01
C TRP A 994 56.55 13.24 -17.50
N LEU A 995 57.66 13.60 -16.86
CA LEU A 995 57.67 13.90 -15.42
C LEU A 995 56.85 15.15 -15.08
N ALA A 996 56.96 16.20 -15.90
CA ALA A 996 56.14 17.39 -15.74
C ALA A 996 54.65 17.03 -15.83
N GLU A 997 54.27 16.21 -16.80
CA GLU A 997 52.90 15.74 -16.95
C GLU A 997 52.44 14.80 -15.83
N HIS A 998 53.32 13.93 -15.33
CA HIS A 998 53.06 12.98 -14.23
C HIS A 998 52.68 13.70 -12.94
N VAL A 999 53.35 14.82 -12.64
CA VAL A 999 53.02 15.68 -11.49
C VAL A 999 51.91 16.69 -11.79
N GLY A 1000 51.29 16.62 -12.98
CA GLY A 1000 50.18 17.46 -13.41
C GLY A 1000 50.56 18.88 -13.84
N ALA A 1001 51.84 19.14 -14.10
CA ALA A 1001 52.32 20.37 -14.73
C ALA A 1001 52.18 20.27 -16.27
N ARG A 1002 52.20 21.43 -16.95
CA ARG A 1002 52.16 21.48 -18.41
C ARG A 1002 53.56 21.19 -18.97
N PRO A 1003 53.75 20.14 -19.79
CA PRO A 1003 55.05 19.88 -20.39
C PRO A 1003 55.40 20.95 -21.42
N VAL A 1004 56.68 21.32 -21.47
CA VAL A 1004 57.29 22.21 -22.47
C VAL A 1004 58.47 21.50 -23.15
N GLU A 1005 59.03 22.08 -24.21
CA GLU A 1005 60.18 21.48 -24.91
C GLU A 1005 61.50 21.60 -24.12
N ASP A 1006 61.61 22.56 -23.20
CA ASP A 1006 62.81 22.78 -22.39
C ASP A 1006 62.86 21.85 -21.17
N ASP A 1007 63.83 20.94 -21.16
CA ASP A 1007 64.08 19.99 -20.06
C ASP A 1007 64.39 20.67 -18.71
N SER A 1008 65.05 21.83 -18.73
CA SER A 1008 65.34 22.60 -17.52
C SER A 1008 64.08 23.22 -16.93
N GLU A 1009 63.18 23.72 -17.78
CA GLU A 1009 61.88 24.25 -17.35
C GLU A 1009 60.97 23.14 -16.82
N ASN A 1010 60.92 21.99 -17.49
CA ASN A 1010 60.20 20.80 -17.00
C ASN A 1010 60.74 20.33 -15.65
N THR A 1011 62.07 20.28 -15.48
CA THR A 1011 62.71 19.90 -14.21
C THR A 1011 62.37 20.89 -13.09
N ALA A 1012 62.36 22.19 -13.39
CA ALA A 1012 61.98 23.23 -12.44
C ALA A 1012 60.51 23.13 -12.02
N ALA A 1013 59.61 22.83 -12.96
CA ALA A 1013 58.19 22.61 -12.68
C ALA A 1013 57.96 21.39 -11.77
N VAL A 1014 58.67 20.29 -12.03
CA VAL A 1014 58.64 19.09 -11.19
C VAL A 1014 59.18 19.38 -9.79
N ALA A 1015 60.28 20.13 -9.68
CA ALA A 1015 60.82 20.54 -8.38
C ALA A 1015 59.81 21.35 -7.56
N LEU A 1016 59.16 22.34 -8.19
CA LEU A 1016 58.11 23.14 -7.55
C LEU A 1016 56.92 22.29 -7.12
N ALA A 1017 56.43 21.39 -7.97
CA ALA A 1017 55.33 20.46 -7.66
C ALA A 1017 55.66 19.53 -6.48
N LEU A 1018 56.93 19.24 -6.24
CA LEU A 1018 57.40 18.46 -5.09
C LEU A 1018 57.68 19.31 -3.83
N GLY A 1019 57.30 20.59 -3.83
CA GLY A 1019 57.57 21.51 -2.71
C GLY A 1019 59.05 21.88 -2.57
N LEU A 1020 59.85 21.72 -3.63
CA LEU A 1020 61.26 22.13 -3.68
C LEU A 1020 61.39 23.49 -4.38
N LYS A 1021 62.55 24.13 -4.27
CA LYS A 1021 62.87 25.33 -5.06
C LYS A 1021 63.05 24.95 -6.54
N ALA A 1022 62.73 25.86 -7.44
CA ALA A 1022 62.86 25.65 -8.90
C ALA A 1022 64.28 25.26 -9.34
N ASP A 1023 65.31 25.71 -8.62
CA ASP A 1023 66.73 25.40 -8.85
C ASP A 1023 67.23 24.19 -8.04
N ALA A 1024 66.33 23.36 -7.50
CA ALA A 1024 66.71 22.22 -6.67
C ALA A 1024 67.61 21.23 -7.44
N PRO A 1025 68.70 20.73 -6.82
CA PRO A 1025 69.55 19.74 -7.46
C PRO A 1025 68.77 18.48 -7.83
N ARG A 1026 69.03 17.91 -9.02
CA ARG A 1026 68.44 16.66 -9.54
C ARG A 1026 68.42 15.51 -8.51
N ARG A 1027 69.51 15.32 -7.75
CA ARG A 1027 69.59 14.33 -6.66
C ARG A 1027 68.51 14.49 -5.58
N LYS A 1028 68.07 15.72 -5.31
CA LYS A 1028 67.05 16.04 -4.30
C LYS A 1028 65.64 15.73 -4.84
N ILE A 1029 65.41 15.95 -6.13
CA ILE A 1029 64.18 15.57 -6.82
C ILE A 1029 64.04 14.04 -6.84
N LEU A 1030 65.09 13.31 -7.25
CA LEU A 1030 65.12 11.85 -7.23
C LEU A 1030 64.93 11.28 -5.81
N ALA A 1031 65.61 11.85 -4.81
CA ALA A 1031 65.44 11.44 -3.42
C ALA A 1031 63.99 11.62 -2.94
N ARG A 1032 63.30 12.69 -3.39
CA ARG A 1032 61.91 12.93 -3.02
C ARG A 1032 60.97 11.89 -3.64
N PHE A 1033 61.13 11.54 -4.91
CA PHE A 1033 60.33 10.46 -5.52
C PHE A 1033 60.59 9.09 -4.89
N ARG A 1034 61.84 8.79 -4.51
CA ARG A 1034 62.16 7.56 -3.77
C ARG A 1034 61.45 7.51 -2.41
N HIS A 1035 61.44 8.62 -1.67
CA HIS A 1035 60.74 8.69 -0.38
C HIS A 1035 59.23 8.51 -0.54
N ARG A 1036 58.66 9.01 -1.65
CA ARG A 1036 57.26 8.85 -2.02
C ARG A 1036 56.90 7.48 -2.58
N SER A 1037 57.88 6.57 -2.76
CA SER A 1037 57.67 5.25 -3.38
C SER A 1037 57.02 5.30 -4.77
N ASP A 1038 57.36 6.32 -5.57
CA ASP A 1038 56.88 6.46 -6.95
C ASP A 1038 57.84 5.77 -7.91
N SER A 1039 57.63 4.46 -8.13
CA SER A 1039 58.53 3.61 -8.92
C SER A 1039 58.69 4.10 -10.35
N ASP A 1040 57.61 4.57 -10.99
CA ASP A 1040 57.62 4.96 -12.40
C ASP A 1040 58.48 6.21 -12.61
N ALA A 1041 58.34 7.20 -11.72
CA ALA A 1041 59.16 8.40 -11.73
C ALA A 1041 60.62 8.09 -11.38
N VAL A 1042 60.87 7.22 -10.40
CA VAL A 1042 62.23 6.81 -10.01
C VAL A 1042 62.93 6.11 -11.18
N ASP A 1043 62.33 5.10 -11.78
CA ASP A 1043 62.91 4.33 -12.88
C ASP A 1043 63.23 5.20 -14.10
N LEU A 1044 62.38 6.20 -14.37
CA LEU A 1044 62.65 7.17 -15.44
C LEU A 1044 63.81 8.10 -15.06
N LEU A 1045 63.82 8.65 -13.85
CA LEU A 1045 64.85 9.59 -13.40
C LEU A 1045 66.22 8.93 -13.27
N GLU A 1046 66.27 7.67 -12.84
CA GLU A 1046 67.50 6.89 -12.82
C GLU A 1046 68.07 6.68 -14.22
N ARG A 1047 67.21 6.45 -15.23
CA ARG A 1047 67.64 6.35 -16.64
C ARG A 1047 68.09 7.69 -17.24
N LEU A 1048 67.52 8.81 -16.79
CA LEU A 1048 67.81 10.13 -17.35
C LEU A 1048 69.03 10.81 -16.71
N TRP A 1049 69.27 10.58 -15.42
CA TRP A 1049 70.22 11.38 -14.62
C TRP A 1049 71.36 10.57 -13.98
N MET A 1050 71.28 9.24 -13.96
CA MET A 1050 72.40 8.36 -13.57
C MET A 1050 72.95 7.67 -14.81
#